data_AF-A0A936WSU7-F1
#
_entry.id   AF-A0A936WSU7-F1
#
_cell.length_a   1.000
_cell.length_b   1.000
_cell.length_c   1.000
_cell.angle_alpha   90.00
_cell.angle_beta   90.00
_cell.angle_gamma   90.00
#
_symmetry.space_group_name_H-M   'P 1'
#
loop_
_entity.id
_entity.type
_entity.pdbx_description
1 polymer ?
#
loop_
_entity_poly.entity_id
_entity_poly.type
_entity_poly.pdbx_seq_one_letter_code
_entity_poly.pdbx_strand_id
1 'polypeptide(L)'
;MMKNVRVESEKKALWGLKRLLDKRSILEHLTNVGLLPNYAFPETGVTLNAWVKSNKAKASDNIPTDKQFEIVRSSKSAIREFAPDNHFYSQGFKFAISGLNTYDWKDVGTLQVKRFCSNCDHIADKITSSQPYCPKCGDASWASDKNQHVFLKLSGVKSVNFRDKSTLDDSSDDRDSNHYCISRHLKFDSKSFQGAWGMKEIPFGIEYVKNVDILEVNLGLSSAVNANKITINQHEDVPYHGFVTCKHCGKSTSKLNQRDYKFHYGYCKHKDRDYIGHKDEVFEEVYLFREIKTEALKVLLPVQEFESDATVNMFKAGLELGLKKYYKGNPQHLSIINYSEFNTKNSRFDKYLVLYDNIPGGTGYLEKLFGPEEFTTVISQAYEAIKNCSCKDKGKDGCYRCIYTYSNQFIQDELSRAKAEVLFKKIVDKSDAWETYTTGLGALTSNGQIEESELEERFIRSLRNYLLSQNKTDFKFEDFIENGIVNYKFKITSGEDSFCYVIRPQYELGPSDGVKYNTRSDFYISLTGIEKNGEPILDESLVSSVKGIAIYLDGYTYHATEENCRFFDDLKKRIAIAGSNEIISWSLTWSDIEKFDAVEKENDTQSKEFKRDSLYVDKVKYLQSLTVYKTIPYWNVYKSALIESKNSLERLIWLLSNPLFEQAQNKKIALMLSLRQLQFGVPSVDESQIDDVLSGTFSLIDNNLTAADKSKGQFYVFPIIPDIPAVAEIKVAIRLSDLNIKAGIKVNEKIASLDKEYWEGFWQVFNLIQENCNFSVL
;
A
#
# COMPACT_ATOMS: atom_id res chain seq x y z
N MET A 1 -17.75 -39.43 39.20
CA MET A 1 -18.01 -40.42 38.11
C MET A 1 -17.83 -39.84 36.70
N MET A 2 -18.43 -38.70 36.30
CA MET A 2 -18.33 -38.16 34.93
C MET A 2 -16.89 -37.79 34.46
N LYS A 3 -15.99 -37.38 35.36
CA LYS A 3 -14.57 -37.08 35.01
C LYS A 3 -13.80 -38.33 34.53
N ASN A 4 -14.03 -39.51 35.11
CA ASN A 4 -13.31 -40.74 34.74
C ASN A 4 -13.77 -41.31 33.38
N VAL A 5 -15.08 -41.26 33.10
CA VAL A 5 -15.65 -41.70 31.81
C VAL A 5 -15.11 -40.87 30.62
N ARG A 6 -14.87 -39.58 30.83
CA ARG A 6 -14.31 -38.69 29.81
C ARG A 6 -12.83 -38.94 29.54
N VAL A 7 -12.05 -39.30 30.57
CA VAL A 7 -10.62 -39.65 30.42
C VAL A 7 -10.46 -41.02 29.74
N GLU A 8 -11.30 -42.00 30.07
CA GLU A 8 -11.28 -43.32 29.42
C GLU A 8 -11.66 -43.27 27.94
N SER A 9 -12.68 -42.50 27.57
CA SER A 9 -13.03 -42.31 26.15
C SER A 9 -11.85 -41.68 25.40
N GLU A 10 -11.21 -40.65 25.96
CA GLU A 10 -10.07 -39.96 25.33
C GLU A 10 -8.81 -40.83 25.23
N LYS A 11 -8.56 -41.71 26.21
CA LYS A 11 -7.52 -42.75 26.11
C LYS A 11 -7.83 -43.72 24.96
N LYS A 12 -9.09 -44.12 24.76
CA LYS A 12 -9.48 -44.99 23.62
C LYS A 12 -9.23 -44.32 22.27
N ALA A 13 -9.39 -43.00 22.15
CA ALA A 13 -9.03 -42.31 20.92
C ALA A 13 -7.55 -42.30 20.62
N LEU A 14 -6.71 -42.04 21.62
CA LEU A 14 -5.25 -42.09 21.46
C LEU A 14 -4.81 -43.48 20.97
N TRP A 15 -5.44 -44.55 21.50
CA TRP A 15 -5.23 -45.91 21.01
C TRP A 15 -5.73 -46.15 19.59
N GLY A 16 -6.87 -45.56 19.21
CA GLY A 16 -7.36 -45.62 17.83
C GLY A 16 -6.43 -44.91 16.84
N LEU A 17 -5.89 -43.74 17.22
CA LEU A 17 -4.93 -42.96 16.42
C LEU A 17 -3.63 -43.75 16.24
N LYS A 18 -3.13 -44.38 17.30
CA LYS A 18 -1.99 -45.31 17.22
C LYS A 18 -2.29 -46.47 16.25
N ARG A 19 -3.47 -47.08 16.33
CA ARG A 19 -3.85 -48.21 15.48
C ARG A 19 -4.00 -47.81 14.00
N LEU A 20 -4.42 -46.58 13.70
CA LEU A 20 -4.46 -46.05 12.34
C LEU A 20 -3.05 -45.83 11.79
N LEU A 21 -2.16 -45.24 12.59
CA LEU A 21 -0.75 -45.09 12.25
C LEU A 21 -0.08 -46.44 11.98
N ASP A 22 -0.31 -47.44 12.84
CA ASP A 22 0.23 -48.80 12.69
C ASP A 22 -0.32 -49.54 11.44
N LYS A 23 -1.50 -49.14 10.95
CA LYS A 23 -2.13 -49.71 9.74
C LYS A 23 -1.74 -49.00 8.45
N ARG A 24 -1.10 -47.83 8.53
CA ARG A 24 -0.72 -47.04 7.35
C ARG A 24 0.34 -47.79 6.57
N SER A 25 0.12 -47.97 5.27
CA SER A 25 1.10 -48.63 4.39
C SER A 25 2.39 -47.82 4.32
N ILE A 26 3.54 -48.49 4.25
CA ILE A 26 4.85 -47.83 4.05
C ILE A 26 4.83 -47.00 2.77
N LEU A 27 4.23 -47.52 1.69
CA LEU A 27 4.10 -46.79 0.42
C LEU A 27 3.28 -45.51 0.59
N GLU A 28 2.14 -45.61 1.28
CA GLU A 28 1.28 -44.46 1.56
C GLU A 28 1.97 -43.43 2.44
N HIS A 29 2.75 -43.87 3.44
CA HIS A 29 3.58 -42.98 4.25
C HIS A 29 4.64 -42.26 3.41
N LEU A 30 5.38 -42.99 2.58
CA LEU A 30 6.41 -42.44 1.69
C LEU A 30 5.82 -41.43 0.69
N THR A 31 4.63 -41.69 0.15
CA THR A 31 3.91 -40.73 -0.69
C THR A 31 3.47 -39.49 0.09
N ASN A 32 2.95 -39.65 1.31
CA ASN A 32 2.48 -38.54 2.15
C ASN A 32 3.60 -37.63 2.66
N VAL A 33 4.81 -38.15 2.88
CA VAL A 33 5.99 -37.36 3.26
C VAL A 33 6.79 -36.84 2.06
N GLY A 34 6.32 -37.09 0.83
CA GLY A 34 6.92 -36.56 -0.40
C GLY A 34 8.17 -37.30 -0.88
N LEU A 35 8.44 -38.52 -0.37
CA LEU A 35 9.52 -39.39 -0.85
C LEU A 35 9.15 -40.12 -2.15
N LEU A 36 7.86 -40.36 -2.39
CA LEU A 36 7.34 -40.94 -3.63
C LEU A 36 6.34 -39.98 -4.29
N PRO A 37 6.21 -39.99 -5.64
CA PRO A 37 5.24 -39.17 -6.34
C PRO A 37 3.81 -39.40 -5.84
N ASN A 38 3.07 -38.32 -5.62
CA ASN A 38 1.67 -38.36 -5.23
C ASN A 38 0.78 -37.91 -6.39
N TYR A 39 -0.08 -38.80 -6.89
CA TYR A 39 -1.02 -38.47 -7.96
C TYR A 39 -2.29 -37.74 -7.47
N ALA A 40 -2.54 -37.69 -6.15
CA ALA A 40 -3.69 -37.02 -5.57
C ALA A 40 -3.45 -35.51 -5.35
N PHE A 41 -2.21 -35.12 -5.02
CA PHE A 41 -1.83 -33.73 -4.79
C PHE A 41 -0.39 -33.45 -5.26
N PRO A 42 -0.14 -32.30 -5.92
CA PRO A 42 1.21 -31.85 -6.26
C PRO A 42 2.16 -31.66 -5.07
N GLU A 43 1.61 -31.35 -3.89
CA GLU A 43 2.33 -31.12 -2.65
C GLU A 43 1.95 -32.16 -1.59
N THR A 44 2.78 -32.31 -0.55
CA THR A 44 2.42 -33.08 0.65
C THR A 44 1.15 -32.49 1.28
N GLY A 45 0.09 -33.29 1.36
CA GLY A 45 -1.18 -32.86 1.93
C GLY A 45 -1.14 -32.70 3.45
N VAL A 46 -2.07 -31.92 3.98
CA VAL A 46 -2.29 -31.75 5.42
C VAL A 46 -3.36 -32.72 5.87
N THR A 47 -3.10 -33.45 6.95
CA THR A 47 -4.03 -34.45 7.49
C THR A 47 -4.89 -33.88 8.61
N LEU A 48 -6.21 -33.97 8.47
CA LEU A 48 -7.18 -33.80 9.55
C LEU A 48 -7.50 -35.15 10.18
N ASN A 49 -7.12 -35.29 11.46
CA ASN A 49 -7.55 -36.39 12.31
C ASN A 49 -8.79 -35.98 13.09
N ALA A 50 -9.96 -36.42 12.64
CA ALA A 50 -11.23 -36.09 13.27
C ALA A 50 -11.82 -37.27 14.04
N TRP A 51 -12.40 -36.96 15.20
CA TRP A 51 -13.01 -37.92 16.08
C TRP A 51 -14.40 -37.44 16.48
N VAL A 52 -15.41 -38.29 16.24
CA VAL A 52 -16.81 -38.04 16.59
C VAL A 52 -17.20 -39.00 17.70
N LYS A 53 -17.39 -38.44 18.89
CA LYS A 53 -17.80 -39.17 20.10
C LYS A 53 -19.28 -39.42 20.09
N SER A 54 -19.68 -40.65 20.41
CA SER A 54 -21.09 -40.98 20.58
C SER A 54 -21.55 -40.68 22.02
N ASN A 55 -22.72 -40.06 22.18
CA ASN A 55 -23.32 -39.88 23.50
C ASN A 55 -24.18 -41.10 23.85
N LYS A 56 -24.18 -41.52 25.13
CA LYS A 56 -25.14 -42.51 25.64
C LYS A 56 -26.56 -41.92 25.51
N ALA A 57 -27.44 -42.60 24.79
CA ALA A 57 -28.87 -42.35 24.90
C ALA A 57 -29.33 -42.75 26.30
N LYS A 58 -30.15 -41.93 26.98
CA LYS A 58 -30.61 -42.15 28.37
C LYS A 58 -31.43 -43.45 28.57
N ALA A 59 -31.78 -44.17 27.51
CA ALA A 59 -32.70 -45.32 27.54
C ALA A 59 -32.28 -46.53 26.66
N SER A 60 -30.97 -46.71 26.38
CA SER A 60 -30.48 -47.83 25.56
C SER A 60 -29.14 -48.36 26.09
N ASP A 61 -29.02 -49.68 26.22
CA ASP A 61 -27.76 -50.39 26.56
C ASP A 61 -26.78 -50.48 25.37
N ASN A 62 -27.20 -50.08 24.16
CA ASN A 62 -26.33 -50.02 22.99
C ASN A 62 -25.57 -48.69 22.96
N ILE A 63 -24.30 -48.72 23.38
CA ILE A 63 -23.38 -47.59 23.25
C ILE A 63 -22.95 -47.49 21.78
N PRO A 64 -23.33 -46.44 21.03
CA PRO A 64 -22.87 -46.30 19.66
C PRO A 64 -21.34 -46.15 19.66
N THR A 65 -20.65 -46.81 18.73
CA THR A 65 -19.19 -46.76 18.66
C THR A 65 -18.74 -45.37 18.18
N ASP A 66 -17.61 -44.91 18.71
CA ASP A 66 -16.99 -43.68 18.23
C ASP A 66 -16.53 -43.84 16.77
N LYS A 67 -16.63 -42.77 15.98
CA LYS A 67 -16.14 -42.74 14.59
C LYS A 67 -14.87 -41.92 14.46
N GLN A 68 -13.88 -42.45 13.77
CA GLN A 68 -12.64 -41.76 13.44
C GLN A 68 -12.55 -41.55 11.93
N PHE A 69 -12.06 -40.37 11.55
CA PHE A 69 -11.90 -39.96 10.16
C PHE A 69 -10.51 -39.41 9.96
N GLU A 70 -9.92 -39.77 8.84
CA GLU A 70 -8.67 -39.21 8.34
C GLU A 70 -8.95 -38.58 6.99
N ILE A 71 -8.72 -37.26 6.89
CA ILE A 71 -9.05 -36.48 5.70
C ILE A 71 -7.81 -35.69 5.29
N VAL A 72 -7.43 -35.78 4.02
CA VAL A 72 -6.28 -35.07 3.47
C VAL A 72 -6.74 -33.95 2.54
N ARG A 73 -6.13 -32.77 2.67
CA ARG A 73 -6.29 -31.63 1.78
C ARG A 73 -4.93 -31.15 1.28
N SER A 74 -4.89 -30.48 0.13
CA SER A 74 -3.67 -29.79 -0.33
C SER A 74 -3.23 -28.75 0.70
N SER A 75 -1.93 -28.52 0.83
CA SER A 75 -1.40 -27.56 1.81
C SER A 75 -1.94 -26.15 1.58
N LYS A 76 -2.13 -25.77 0.31
CA LYS A 76 -2.74 -24.52 -0.15
C LYS A 76 -4.17 -24.27 0.38
N SER A 77 -5.03 -25.28 0.38
CA SER A 77 -6.40 -25.16 0.92
C SER A 77 -6.41 -25.29 2.44
N ALA A 78 -5.61 -26.23 2.97
CA ALA A 78 -5.57 -26.56 4.38
C ALA A 78 -5.13 -25.39 5.27
N ILE A 79 -4.24 -24.51 4.79
CA ILE A 79 -3.77 -23.34 5.55
C ILE A 79 -4.92 -22.41 5.99
N ARG A 80 -6.10 -22.50 5.34
CA ARG A 80 -7.33 -21.79 5.70
C ARG A 80 -8.40 -22.75 6.24
N GLU A 81 -8.73 -23.81 5.51
CA GLU A 81 -9.83 -24.72 5.85
C GLU A 81 -9.56 -25.53 7.12
N PHE A 82 -8.30 -25.90 7.36
CA PHE A 82 -7.87 -26.69 8.52
C PHE A 82 -7.29 -25.81 9.63
N ALA A 83 -7.38 -24.48 9.55
CA ALA A 83 -6.93 -23.61 10.63
C ALA A 83 -7.81 -23.78 11.90
N PRO A 84 -7.23 -23.74 13.11
CA PRO A 84 -7.99 -23.79 14.36
C PRO A 84 -9.10 -22.73 14.42
N ASP A 85 -10.20 -23.09 15.09
CA ASP A 85 -11.47 -22.35 15.17
C ASP A 85 -12.35 -22.40 13.91
N ASN A 86 -11.87 -22.95 12.79
CA ASN A 86 -12.69 -23.17 11.59
C ASN A 86 -13.60 -24.39 11.71
N HIS A 87 -14.56 -24.51 10.79
CA HIS A 87 -15.35 -25.72 10.60
C HIS A 87 -15.10 -26.32 9.21
N PHE A 88 -14.93 -27.64 9.17
CA PHE A 88 -14.74 -28.38 7.93
C PHE A 88 -15.86 -29.41 7.74
N TYR A 89 -16.47 -29.42 6.57
CA TYR A 89 -17.66 -30.20 6.27
C TYR A 89 -17.29 -31.38 5.36
N SER A 90 -17.48 -32.61 5.82
CA SER A 90 -17.20 -33.80 5.01
C SER A 90 -17.91 -35.05 5.57
N GLN A 91 -18.26 -35.98 4.67
CA GLN A 91 -18.83 -37.29 5.03
C GLN A 91 -20.05 -37.22 5.97
N GLY A 92 -20.90 -36.19 5.83
CA GLY A 92 -22.10 -36.01 6.67
C GLY A 92 -21.83 -35.38 8.04
N PHE A 93 -20.61 -34.90 8.29
CA PHE A 93 -20.22 -34.29 9.56
C PHE A 93 -19.65 -32.87 9.39
N LYS A 94 -19.91 -32.02 10.39
CA LYS A 94 -19.28 -30.73 10.66
C LYS A 94 -18.16 -30.93 11.69
N PHE A 95 -16.92 -30.79 11.27
CA PHE A 95 -15.73 -30.95 12.11
C PHE A 95 -15.21 -29.60 12.58
N ALA A 96 -15.28 -29.33 13.88
CA ALA A 96 -14.65 -28.15 14.47
C ALA A 96 -13.14 -28.37 14.58
N ILE A 97 -12.35 -27.61 13.82
CA ILE A 97 -10.89 -27.71 13.88
C ILE A 97 -10.42 -27.09 15.19
N SER A 98 -9.82 -27.92 16.04
CA SER A 98 -9.72 -27.60 17.47
C SER A 98 -8.32 -27.79 18.04
N GLY A 99 -7.38 -28.26 17.23
CA GLY A 99 -6.02 -28.49 17.65
C GLY A 99 -5.07 -28.78 16.50
N LEU A 100 -3.79 -28.67 16.81
CA LEU A 100 -2.67 -28.93 15.93
C LEU A 100 -1.98 -30.24 16.38
N ASN A 101 -1.23 -30.85 15.45
CA ASN A 101 -0.28 -31.89 15.80
C ASN A 101 0.92 -31.25 16.51
N THR A 102 1.39 -31.90 17.58
CA THR A 102 2.51 -31.41 18.40
C THR A 102 3.64 -32.43 18.55
N TYR A 103 3.47 -33.65 18.01
CA TYR A 103 4.46 -34.72 18.14
C TYR A 103 5.68 -34.49 17.24
N ASP A 104 5.49 -33.79 16.14
CA ASP A 104 6.45 -33.45 15.08
C ASP A 104 7.13 -32.09 15.31
N TRP A 105 6.81 -31.37 16.39
CA TRP A 105 7.41 -30.05 16.68
C TRP A 105 8.91 -30.11 16.96
N LYS A 106 9.44 -31.30 17.27
CA LYS A 106 10.88 -31.53 17.44
C LYS A 106 11.59 -31.83 16.12
N ASP A 107 10.83 -32.12 15.07
CA ASP A 107 11.40 -32.44 13.76
C ASP A 107 11.95 -31.15 13.13
N VAL A 108 13.09 -31.30 12.46
CA VAL A 108 13.80 -30.17 11.86
C VAL A 108 12.91 -29.50 10.81
N GLY A 109 12.71 -28.20 10.96
CA GLY A 109 11.93 -27.40 10.02
C GLY A 109 10.42 -27.37 10.27
N THR A 110 9.90 -28.11 11.24
CA THR A 110 8.48 -28.04 11.63
C THR A 110 8.18 -26.79 12.43
N LEU A 111 8.95 -26.54 13.50
CA LEU A 111 8.81 -25.36 14.34
C LEU A 111 10.05 -24.46 14.15
N GLN A 112 9.86 -23.27 13.62
CA GLN A 112 10.95 -22.35 13.26
C GLN A 112 10.71 -20.98 13.90
N VAL A 113 11.79 -20.33 14.36
CA VAL A 113 11.71 -18.93 14.76
C VAL A 113 12.17 -18.09 13.59
N LYS A 114 11.28 -17.26 13.05
CA LYS A 114 11.57 -16.38 11.92
C LYS A 114 11.48 -14.92 12.33
N ARG A 115 12.27 -14.09 11.66
CA ARG A 115 12.21 -12.63 11.70
C ARG A 115 11.56 -12.13 10.41
N PHE A 116 10.71 -11.12 10.52
CA PHE A 116 9.95 -10.57 9.40
C PHE A 116 10.01 -9.04 9.37
N CYS A 117 9.82 -8.46 8.18
CA CYS A 117 9.74 -7.02 8.00
C CYS A 117 8.29 -6.53 8.16
N SER A 118 8.09 -5.35 8.76
CA SER A 118 6.75 -4.74 8.80
C SER A 118 6.36 -4.12 7.46
N ASN A 119 7.32 -3.57 6.71
CA ASN A 119 7.08 -2.85 5.46
C ASN A 119 7.10 -3.71 4.17
N CYS A 120 7.88 -4.79 4.09
CA CYS A 120 7.93 -5.64 2.90
C CYS A 120 7.81 -7.13 3.24
N ASP A 121 7.82 -7.96 2.22
CA ASP A 121 7.64 -9.41 2.32
C ASP A 121 8.91 -10.17 2.75
N HIS A 122 9.99 -9.47 3.11
CA HIS A 122 11.21 -10.12 3.55
C HIS A 122 11.00 -10.88 4.87
N ILE A 123 11.38 -12.16 4.86
CA ILE A 123 11.36 -13.04 6.01
C ILE A 123 12.61 -13.92 6.00
N ALA A 124 13.20 -14.13 7.18
CA ALA A 124 14.42 -14.92 7.34
C ALA A 124 14.37 -15.73 8.64
N ASP A 125 15.18 -16.78 8.71
CA ASP A 125 15.37 -17.48 9.98
C ASP A 125 16.09 -16.58 10.98
N LYS A 126 15.67 -16.65 12.26
CA LYS A 126 16.24 -15.79 13.30
C LYS A 126 17.76 -15.96 13.43
N ILE A 127 18.25 -17.18 13.29
CA ILE A 127 19.67 -17.53 13.49
C ILE A 127 20.57 -16.81 12.49
N THR A 128 20.06 -16.53 11.28
CA THR A 128 20.83 -15.93 10.18
C THR A 128 20.57 -14.44 10.01
N SER A 129 19.74 -13.82 10.87
CA SER A 129 19.32 -12.42 10.75
C SER A 129 19.83 -11.54 11.89
N SER A 130 21.00 -10.92 11.67
CA SER A 130 21.66 -9.99 12.61
C SER A 130 21.73 -8.53 12.12
N GLN A 131 21.18 -8.25 10.94
CA GLN A 131 21.24 -6.91 10.35
C GLN A 131 20.33 -5.92 11.10
N PRO A 132 20.74 -4.63 11.26
CA PRO A 132 19.95 -3.62 11.95
C PRO A 132 18.75 -3.10 11.12
N TYR A 133 18.76 -3.32 9.80
CA TYR A 133 17.72 -2.90 8.86
C TYR A 133 17.31 -4.07 7.97
N CYS A 134 16.09 -4.00 7.41
CA CYS A 134 15.61 -5.01 6.49
C CYS A 134 16.54 -5.13 5.26
N PRO A 135 17.08 -6.32 4.95
CA PRO A 135 17.94 -6.53 3.77
C PRO A 135 17.27 -6.23 2.42
N LYS A 136 15.93 -6.21 2.36
CA LYS A 136 15.18 -5.98 1.12
C LYS A 136 14.76 -4.52 0.93
N CYS A 137 14.29 -3.85 1.98
CA CYS A 137 13.75 -2.48 1.88
C CYS A 137 14.39 -1.45 2.81
N GLY A 138 15.39 -1.82 3.62
CA GLY A 138 16.06 -0.90 4.54
C GLY A 138 15.24 -0.51 5.79
N ASP A 139 14.04 -1.03 5.96
CA ASP A 139 13.16 -0.66 7.06
C ASP A 139 13.71 -1.05 8.45
N ALA A 140 13.66 -0.11 9.40
CA ALA A 140 14.20 -0.26 10.75
C ALA A 140 13.36 -1.18 11.66
N SER A 141 12.09 -1.42 11.34
CA SER A 141 11.24 -2.39 12.08
C SER A 141 11.87 -3.77 12.15
N TRP A 142 12.72 -4.12 11.17
CA TRP A 142 13.44 -5.36 11.10
C TRP A 142 14.19 -5.70 12.39
N ALA A 143 14.81 -4.72 13.05
CA ALA A 143 15.56 -4.94 14.29
C ALA A 143 14.67 -5.23 15.52
N SER A 144 13.38 -4.88 15.48
CA SER A 144 12.46 -4.99 16.62
C SER A 144 12.37 -6.41 17.18
N ASP A 145 12.36 -6.54 18.51
CA ASP A 145 12.12 -7.82 19.19
C ASP A 145 10.69 -8.33 19.03
N LYS A 146 9.75 -7.47 18.61
CA LYS A 146 8.39 -7.89 18.24
C LYS A 146 8.31 -8.45 16.82
N ASN A 147 9.32 -8.21 15.98
CA ASN A 147 9.35 -8.68 14.59
C ASN A 147 9.97 -10.08 14.45
N GLN A 148 9.78 -10.91 15.47
CA GLN A 148 10.16 -12.30 15.52
C GLN A 148 9.02 -13.11 16.13
N HIS A 149 8.73 -14.26 15.54
CA HIS A 149 7.66 -15.13 16.01
C HIS A 149 7.99 -16.60 15.72
N VAL A 150 7.24 -17.50 16.35
CA VAL A 150 7.30 -18.94 16.06
C VAL A 150 6.37 -19.27 14.89
N PHE A 151 6.90 -19.94 13.89
CA PHE A 151 6.21 -20.37 12.68
C PHE A 151 6.17 -21.90 12.69
N LEU A 152 4.96 -22.46 12.59
CA LEU A 152 4.70 -23.89 12.56
C LEU A 152 4.30 -24.32 11.15
N LYS A 153 5.05 -25.25 10.55
CA LYS A 153 4.68 -25.86 9.28
C LYS A 153 3.42 -26.69 9.48
N LEU A 154 2.35 -26.35 8.76
CA LEU A 154 1.07 -27.04 8.90
C LEU A 154 1.13 -28.42 8.21
N SER A 155 1.33 -29.49 8.99
CA SER A 155 1.37 -30.88 8.53
C SER A 155 0.09 -31.67 8.87
N GLY A 156 -0.56 -31.31 9.99
CA GLY A 156 -1.81 -31.94 10.38
C GLY A 156 -2.49 -31.31 11.59
N VAL A 157 -3.78 -31.58 11.69
CA VAL A 157 -4.71 -30.96 12.64
C VAL A 157 -5.64 -31.98 13.27
N LYS A 158 -6.29 -31.57 14.36
CA LYS A 158 -7.17 -32.41 15.17
C LYS A 158 -8.55 -31.80 15.30
N SER A 159 -9.56 -32.66 15.23
CA SER A 159 -10.94 -32.30 15.51
C SER A 159 -11.56 -33.32 16.47
N VAL A 160 -12.10 -32.84 17.59
CA VAL A 160 -12.77 -33.70 18.58
C VAL A 160 -14.19 -33.17 18.78
N ASN A 161 -15.17 -33.92 18.31
CA ASN A 161 -16.58 -33.51 18.24
C ASN A 161 -17.47 -34.51 18.99
N PHE A 162 -18.68 -34.08 19.32
CA PHE A 162 -19.74 -34.94 19.83
C PHE A 162 -20.83 -35.08 18.77
N ARG A 163 -21.33 -36.31 18.58
CA ARG A 163 -22.20 -36.68 17.45
C ARG A 163 -23.48 -35.85 17.36
N ASP A 164 -24.06 -35.48 18.49
CA ASP A 164 -25.25 -34.64 18.61
C ASP A 164 -25.05 -33.21 18.08
N LYS A 165 -23.81 -32.72 18.05
CA LYS A 165 -23.46 -31.35 17.60
C LYS A 165 -22.76 -31.29 16.25
N SER A 166 -22.33 -32.44 15.72
CA SER A 166 -21.51 -32.49 14.50
C SER A 166 -22.18 -33.19 13.33
N THR A 167 -23.34 -33.83 13.51
CA THR A 167 -24.07 -34.43 12.38
C THR A 167 -24.73 -33.31 11.58
N LEU A 168 -24.58 -33.33 10.25
CA LEU A 168 -25.26 -32.36 9.38
C LEU A 168 -26.76 -32.64 9.38
N ASP A 169 -27.56 -31.59 9.54
CA ASP A 169 -29.00 -31.59 9.38
C ASP A 169 -29.40 -30.60 8.27
N ASP A 170 -30.64 -30.70 7.77
CA ASP A 170 -31.16 -29.81 6.72
C ASP A 170 -31.61 -28.44 7.28
N SER A 171 -31.13 -28.06 8.47
CA SER A 171 -31.58 -26.83 9.15
C SER A 171 -30.87 -25.56 8.68
N SER A 172 -29.71 -25.70 8.04
CA SER A 172 -28.87 -24.58 7.59
C SER A 172 -28.06 -24.99 6.35
N ASP A 173 -28.31 -24.29 5.22
CA ASP A 173 -27.51 -24.42 4.00
C ASP A 173 -26.18 -23.63 4.06
N ASP A 174 -26.03 -22.75 5.05
CA ASP A 174 -24.88 -21.87 5.20
C ASP A 174 -23.68 -22.60 5.82
N ARG A 175 -22.54 -22.55 5.12
CA ARG A 175 -21.27 -23.09 5.61
C ARG A 175 -20.57 -22.08 6.49
N ASP A 176 -20.48 -22.37 7.78
CA ASP A 176 -19.69 -21.58 8.71
C ASP A 176 -18.20 -21.64 8.32
N SER A 177 -17.66 -20.51 7.87
CA SER A 177 -16.23 -20.36 7.59
C SER A 177 -15.70 -19.10 8.27
N ASN A 178 -14.59 -19.22 9.00
CA ASN A 178 -13.89 -18.06 9.53
C ASN A 178 -12.93 -17.48 8.48
N HIS A 179 -12.68 -16.18 8.59
CA HIS A 179 -11.68 -15.46 7.81
C HIS A 179 -10.39 -15.31 8.60
N TYR A 180 -9.26 -15.58 7.94
CA TYR A 180 -7.92 -15.52 8.51
C TYR A 180 -7.08 -14.50 7.75
N CYS A 181 -6.14 -13.85 8.46
CA CYS A 181 -5.15 -12.99 7.84
C CYS A 181 -4.05 -13.87 7.23
N ILE A 182 -3.92 -13.84 5.90
CA ILE A 182 -2.89 -14.60 5.18
C ILE A 182 -1.87 -13.64 4.59
N SER A 183 -0.62 -13.75 5.04
CA SER A 183 0.50 -13.04 4.43
C SER A 183 1.30 -13.97 3.51
N ARG A 184 1.86 -13.41 2.43
CA ARG A 184 2.66 -14.13 1.45
C ARG A 184 4.05 -13.51 1.36
N HIS A 185 5.08 -14.34 1.41
CA HIS A 185 6.47 -13.93 1.32
C HIS A 185 7.13 -14.66 0.15
N LEU A 186 7.66 -13.90 -0.81
CA LEU A 186 8.26 -14.44 -2.02
C LEU A 186 9.76 -14.13 -2.03
N LYS A 187 10.56 -15.18 -2.13
CA LYS A 187 12.01 -15.05 -2.27
C LYS A 187 12.44 -15.57 -3.63
N PHE A 188 12.72 -14.62 -4.52
CA PHE A 188 13.28 -14.88 -5.84
C PHE A 188 14.78 -15.15 -5.71
N ASP A 189 15.26 -16.31 -6.16
CA ASP A 189 16.70 -16.61 -6.18
C ASP A 189 17.35 -15.91 -7.37
N SER A 190 18.15 -14.88 -7.07
CA SER A 190 18.88 -14.10 -8.08
C SER A 190 19.84 -14.94 -8.91
N LYS A 191 20.32 -16.09 -8.42
CA LYS A 191 21.18 -17.01 -9.19
C LYS A 191 20.40 -17.81 -10.23
N SER A 192 19.08 -17.86 -10.09
CA SER A 192 18.18 -18.62 -10.97
C SER A 192 17.40 -17.73 -11.94
N PHE A 193 17.66 -16.42 -11.92
CA PHE A 193 17.12 -15.45 -12.88
C PHE A 193 17.53 -15.84 -14.30
N GLN A 194 16.55 -15.92 -15.20
CA GLN A 194 16.77 -16.33 -16.60
C GLN A 194 16.68 -15.14 -17.58
N GLY A 195 16.17 -13.99 -17.14
CA GLY A 195 16.05 -12.79 -17.96
C GLY A 195 14.77 -12.02 -17.68
N ALA A 196 14.69 -10.83 -18.30
CA ALA A 196 13.50 -10.00 -18.30
C ALA A 196 13.29 -9.36 -19.69
N TRP A 197 12.02 -9.17 -20.05
CA TRP A 197 11.57 -8.45 -21.23
C TRP A 197 10.64 -7.32 -20.80
N GLY A 198 10.86 -6.10 -21.27
CA GLY A 198 10.04 -4.94 -20.91
C GLY A 198 9.72 -4.08 -22.12
N MET A 199 8.60 -3.36 -22.06
CA MET A 199 8.24 -2.34 -23.04
C MET A 199 8.59 -0.96 -22.46
N LYS A 200 9.27 -0.10 -23.21
CA LYS A 200 9.69 1.22 -22.68
C LYS A 200 8.54 2.23 -22.62
N GLU A 201 7.64 2.21 -23.60
CA GLU A 201 6.55 3.19 -23.70
C GLU A 201 5.38 2.93 -22.73
N ILE A 202 5.26 1.70 -22.24
CA ILE A 202 4.29 1.30 -21.23
C ILE A 202 5.07 0.44 -20.23
N PRO A 203 5.15 0.80 -18.93
CA PRO A 203 5.92 0.07 -17.93
C PRO A 203 5.32 -1.31 -17.62
N PHE A 204 5.41 -2.19 -18.61
CA PHE A 204 4.87 -3.54 -18.65
C PHE A 204 6.00 -4.47 -19.08
N GLY A 205 6.12 -5.60 -18.39
CA GLY A 205 7.23 -6.51 -18.64
C GLY A 205 7.02 -7.88 -18.02
N ILE A 206 7.81 -8.84 -18.46
CA ILE A 206 7.85 -10.20 -17.91
C ILE A 206 9.26 -10.58 -17.47
N GLU A 207 9.38 -11.26 -16.34
CA GLU A 207 10.65 -11.70 -15.75
C GLU A 207 10.50 -13.13 -15.27
N TYR A 208 11.43 -13.99 -15.68
CA TYR A 208 11.40 -15.41 -15.33
C TYR A 208 12.50 -15.77 -14.35
N VAL A 209 12.09 -16.42 -13.26
CA VAL A 209 12.96 -16.90 -12.20
C VAL A 209 12.68 -18.37 -11.97
N LYS A 210 13.69 -19.21 -12.17
CA LYS A 210 13.54 -20.67 -12.12
C LYS A 210 13.32 -21.20 -10.69
N ASN A 211 13.92 -20.56 -9.68
CA ASN A 211 13.77 -20.95 -8.29
C ASN A 211 13.19 -19.78 -7.47
N VAL A 212 11.99 -19.99 -6.94
CA VAL A 212 11.31 -19.08 -6.03
C VAL A 212 10.81 -19.86 -4.82
N ASP A 213 11.14 -19.40 -3.62
CA ASP A 213 10.53 -19.89 -2.39
C ASP A 213 9.29 -19.03 -2.10
N ILE A 214 8.11 -19.65 -2.08
CA ILE A 214 6.83 -19.00 -1.74
C ILE A 214 6.35 -19.53 -0.40
N LEU A 215 6.33 -18.64 0.60
CA LEU A 215 5.85 -18.92 1.94
C LEU A 215 4.48 -18.25 2.14
N GLU A 216 3.45 -19.05 2.40
CA GLU A 216 2.14 -18.53 2.82
C GLU A 216 1.94 -18.75 4.32
N VAL A 217 1.62 -17.69 5.05
CA VAL A 217 1.51 -17.68 6.51
C VAL A 217 0.10 -17.30 6.91
N ASN A 218 -0.56 -18.14 7.71
CA ASN A 218 -1.78 -17.81 8.43
C ASN A 218 -1.42 -17.20 9.79
N LEU A 219 -1.71 -15.90 9.91
CA LEU A 219 -1.38 -15.06 11.05
C LEU A 219 -2.45 -15.08 12.16
N GLY A 220 -3.47 -15.94 12.02
CA GLY A 220 -4.60 -16.01 12.93
C GLY A 220 -5.87 -15.39 12.37
N LEU A 221 -6.90 -15.31 13.21
CA LEU A 221 -8.21 -14.79 12.83
C LEU A 221 -8.18 -13.28 12.60
N SER A 222 -8.75 -12.83 11.48
CA SER A 222 -8.84 -11.40 11.17
C SER A 222 -9.72 -10.62 12.16
N SER A 223 -10.64 -11.30 12.84
CA SER A 223 -11.54 -10.71 13.85
C SER A 223 -11.03 -10.82 15.29
N ALA A 224 -9.81 -11.31 15.50
CA ALA A 224 -9.26 -11.45 16.85
C ALA A 224 -9.03 -10.07 17.49
N VAL A 225 -9.76 -9.76 18.55
CA VAL A 225 -9.55 -8.55 19.36
C VAL A 225 -8.43 -8.82 20.36
N ASN A 226 -7.24 -8.28 20.10
CA ASN A 226 -6.09 -8.29 21.02
C ASN A 226 -5.52 -6.87 21.19
N ALA A 227 -5.05 -6.54 22.38
CA ALA A 227 -4.31 -5.31 22.69
C ALA A 227 -2.89 -5.32 22.09
N ASN A 228 -2.26 -6.50 21.93
CA ASN A 228 -0.93 -6.64 21.34
C ASN A 228 -1.03 -6.98 19.84
N LYS A 229 -1.06 -5.94 19.02
CA LYS A 229 -1.06 -6.03 17.56
C LYS A 229 0.30 -5.64 16.98
N ILE A 230 0.62 -6.18 15.82
CA ILE A 230 1.85 -5.89 15.06
C ILE A 230 1.53 -5.68 13.59
N THR A 231 2.53 -5.19 12.84
CA THR A 231 2.47 -5.12 11.38
C THR A 231 3.50 -6.06 10.78
N ILE A 232 3.08 -6.88 9.81
CA ILE A 232 3.94 -7.79 9.05
C ILE A 232 3.60 -7.67 7.57
N ASN A 233 4.58 -7.35 6.72
CA ASN A 233 4.38 -7.24 5.28
C ASN A 233 3.15 -6.37 4.91
N GLN A 234 3.06 -5.17 5.49
CA GLN A 234 1.96 -4.21 5.38
C GLN A 234 0.58 -4.70 5.86
N HIS A 235 0.48 -5.93 6.38
CA HIS A 235 -0.71 -6.35 7.11
C HIS A 235 -0.69 -5.73 8.49
N GLU A 236 -1.51 -4.70 8.66
CA GLU A 236 -1.73 -4.03 9.92
C GLU A 236 -2.63 -4.86 10.85
N ASP A 237 -2.63 -4.47 12.12
CA ASP A 237 -3.53 -5.03 13.12
C ASP A 237 -3.44 -6.55 13.34
N VAL A 238 -2.30 -7.15 13.00
CA VAL A 238 -2.10 -8.59 13.11
C VAL A 238 -1.97 -8.98 14.58
N PRO A 239 -2.77 -9.94 15.09
CA PRO A 239 -2.65 -10.41 16.46
C PRO A 239 -1.30 -11.10 16.66
N TYR A 240 -0.48 -10.60 17.60
CA TYR A 240 0.85 -11.16 17.85
C TYR A 240 0.78 -12.65 18.23
N HIS A 241 -0.22 -13.07 19.02
CA HIS A 241 -0.33 -14.43 19.52
C HIS A 241 -0.60 -15.51 18.46
N GLY A 242 -1.12 -15.10 17.28
CA GLY A 242 -1.56 -16.02 16.23
C GLY A 242 -2.53 -17.09 16.74
N PHE A 243 -2.03 -18.32 16.83
CA PHE A 243 -2.71 -19.46 17.44
C PHE A 243 -2.02 -19.87 18.74
N VAL A 244 -2.72 -19.71 19.87
CA VAL A 244 -2.27 -20.21 21.17
C VAL A 244 -2.53 -21.71 21.24
N THR A 245 -1.46 -22.48 21.38
CA THR A 245 -1.47 -23.94 21.31
C THR A 245 -0.84 -24.58 22.54
N CYS A 246 -1.53 -25.54 23.15
CA CYS A 246 -0.93 -26.35 24.19
C CYS A 246 0.11 -27.32 23.60
N LYS A 247 1.38 -27.22 24.00
CA LYS A 247 2.49 -28.06 23.51
C LYS A 247 2.28 -29.56 23.77
N HIS A 248 1.48 -29.91 24.78
CA HIS A 248 1.27 -31.29 25.22
C HIS A 248 0.09 -32.00 24.56
N CYS A 249 -1.05 -31.33 24.42
CA CYS A 249 -2.26 -31.95 23.85
C CYS A 249 -2.60 -31.43 22.44
N GLY A 250 -2.01 -30.29 22.03
CA GLY A 250 -2.24 -29.66 20.75
C GLY A 250 -3.54 -28.90 20.63
N LYS A 251 -4.36 -28.78 21.68
CA LYS A 251 -5.54 -27.91 21.65
C LYS A 251 -5.10 -26.49 21.30
N SER A 252 -5.78 -25.87 20.34
CA SER A 252 -5.37 -24.59 19.74
C SER A 252 -6.55 -23.66 19.49
N THR A 253 -6.33 -22.37 19.67
CA THR A 253 -7.29 -21.30 19.30
C THR A 253 -6.58 -19.99 19.01
N SER A 254 -7.18 -19.17 18.15
CA SER A 254 -6.86 -17.76 17.95
C SER A 254 -7.86 -16.83 18.66
N LYS A 255 -8.98 -17.36 19.18
CA LYS A 255 -10.03 -16.60 19.90
C LYS A 255 -9.81 -16.64 21.42
N LEU A 256 -9.10 -15.64 21.97
CA LEU A 256 -8.79 -15.59 23.41
C LEU A 256 -9.93 -15.10 24.30
N ASN A 257 -10.88 -14.31 23.77
CA ASN A 257 -11.93 -13.67 24.57
C ASN A 257 -13.20 -14.54 24.76
N GLN A 258 -13.08 -15.86 24.63
CA GLN A 258 -14.22 -16.77 24.80
C GLN A 258 -14.41 -17.15 26.26
N ARG A 259 -15.58 -16.82 26.82
CA ARG A 259 -15.99 -17.30 28.15
C ARG A 259 -16.03 -18.83 28.15
N ASP A 260 -15.48 -19.43 29.20
CA ASP A 260 -15.44 -20.88 29.44
C ASP A 260 -14.70 -21.71 28.36
N TYR A 261 -13.83 -21.10 27.57
CA TYR A 261 -13.00 -21.84 26.62
C TYR A 261 -12.00 -22.75 27.34
N LYS A 262 -11.90 -24.00 26.88
CA LYS A 262 -10.92 -24.96 27.40
C LYS A 262 -9.70 -25.01 26.52
N PHE A 263 -8.59 -24.49 27.03
CA PHE A 263 -7.27 -24.51 26.40
C PHE A 263 -6.63 -25.90 26.29
N HIS A 264 -7.31 -26.93 26.78
CA HIS A 264 -6.84 -28.30 26.79
C HIS A 264 -7.93 -29.30 26.40
N TYR A 265 -7.50 -30.40 25.77
CA TYR A 265 -8.31 -31.62 25.75
C TYR A 265 -8.33 -32.27 27.14
N GLY A 266 -9.35 -33.08 27.45
CA GLY A 266 -9.55 -33.64 28.80
C GLY A 266 -8.45 -34.61 29.26
N TYR A 267 -7.71 -35.20 28.33
CA TYR A 267 -6.57 -36.08 28.56
C TYR A 267 -5.26 -35.33 28.84
N CYS A 268 -5.24 -34.01 28.70
CA CYS A 268 -4.04 -33.22 28.96
C CYS A 268 -3.68 -33.29 30.45
N LYS A 269 -2.39 -33.54 30.74
CA LYS A 269 -1.86 -33.46 32.11
C LYS A 269 -2.00 -32.06 32.72
N HIS A 270 -2.10 -31.02 31.89
CA HIS A 270 -2.26 -29.63 32.31
C HIS A 270 -3.69 -29.10 32.15
N LYS A 271 -4.71 -29.96 32.05
CA LYS A 271 -6.10 -29.58 31.72
C LYS A 271 -6.76 -28.50 32.60
N ASP A 272 -6.22 -28.25 33.79
CA ASP A 272 -6.74 -27.27 34.76
C ASP A 272 -5.92 -25.95 34.73
N ARG A 273 -4.98 -25.80 33.79
CA ARG A 273 -4.18 -24.58 33.58
C ARG A 273 -4.76 -23.77 32.42
N ASP A 274 -4.92 -22.47 32.61
CA ASP A 274 -5.38 -21.56 31.56
C ASP A 274 -4.24 -20.73 30.99
N TYR A 275 -4.47 -20.16 29.80
CA TYR A 275 -3.53 -19.25 29.16
C TYR A 275 -3.55 -17.88 29.85
N ILE A 276 -2.37 -17.38 30.22
CA ILE A 276 -2.21 -16.13 30.98
C ILE A 276 -1.71 -14.95 30.12
N GLY A 277 -1.88 -15.03 28.80
CA GLY A 277 -1.55 -13.94 27.88
C GLY A 277 -0.10 -13.91 27.39
N HIS A 278 0.72 -14.91 27.73
CA HIS A 278 2.06 -15.09 27.18
C HIS A 278 2.43 -16.58 27.12
N LYS A 279 3.31 -16.95 26.19
CA LYS A 279 3.87 -18.31 26.07
C LYS A 279 4.64 -18.74 27.32
N ASP A 280 4.64 -20.04 27.60
CA ASP A 280 5.34 -20.64 28.73
C ASP A 280 5.72 -22.11 28.45
N GLU A 281 5.93 -22.92 29.49
CA GLU A 281 6.24 -24.36 29.35
C GLU A 281 5.08 -25.18 28.74
N VAL A 282 3.83 -24.71 28.86
CA VAL A 282 2.61 -25.42 28.46
C VAL A 282 2.04 -24.88 27.15
N PHE A 283 2.15 -23.58 26.90
CA PHE A 283 1.58 -22.89 25.75
C PHE A 283 2.65 -22.31 24.83
N GLU A 284 2.44 -22.45 23.53
CA GLU A 284 3.18 -21.76 22.48
C GLU A 284 2.23 -20.86 21.69
N GLU A 285 2.74 -19.73 21.22
CA GLU A 285 2.07 -18.84 20.28
C GLU A 285 2.68 -19.11 18.90
N VAL A 286 1.87 -19.56 17.94
CA VAL A 286 2.38 -19.95 16.60
C VAL A 286 1.60 -19.28 15.47
N TYR A 287 2.32 -18.91 14.42
CA TYR A 287 1.73 -18.70 13.09
C TYR A 287 1.84 -19.99 12.30
N LEU A 288 0.85 -20.30 11.48
CA LEU A 288 0.87 -21.51 10.65
C LEU A 288 1.43 -21.15 9.29
N PHE A 289 2.30 -21.97 8.71
CA PHE A 289 2.81 -21.72 7.37
C PHE A 289 2.81 -22.96 6.49
N ARG A 290 2.84 -22.71 5.18
CA ARG A 290 3.24 -23.65 4.14
C ARG A 290 4.33 -23.02 3.28
N GLU A 291 5.13 -23.85 2.65
CA GLU A 291 6.20 -23.42 1.74
C GLU A 291 6.13 -24.27 0.47
N ILE A 292 6.27 -23.62 -0.68
CA ILE A 292 6.50 -24.28 -1.98
C ILE A 292 7.75 -23.66 -2.63
N LYS A 293 8.57 -24.53 -3.23
CA LYS A 293 9.71 -24.15 -4.05
C LYS A 293 9.39 -24.48 -5.50
N THR A 294 9.35 -23.46 -6.36
CA THR A 294 8.83 -23.59 -7.73
C THR A 294 9.43 -22.53 -8.65
N GLU A 295 9.04 -22.54 -9.90
CA GLU A 295 9.34 -21.49 -10.88
C GLU A 295 8.28 -20.37 -10.84
N ALA A 296 8.67 -19.16 -11.23
CA ALA A 296 7.74 -18.05 -11.34
C ALA A 296 8.02 -17.15 -12.54
N LEU A 297 6.95 -16.62 -13.13
CA LEU A 297 6.96 -15.54 -14.11
C LEU A 297 6.32 -14.31 -13.47
N LYS A 298 7.14 -13.29 -13.20
CA LYS A 298 6.69 -11.96 -12.76
C LYS A 298 6.20 -11.19 -13.98
N VAL A 299 5.06 -10.53 -13.85
CA VAL A 299 4.49 -9.62 -14.84
C VAL A 299 4.40 -8.25 -14.20
N LEU A 300 5.26 -7.31 -14.60
CA LEU A 300 5.24 -5.92 -14.12
C LEU A 300 3.99 -5.24 -14.66
N LEU A 301 3.26 -4.59 -13.76
CA LEU A 301 2.05 -3.84 -14.06
C LEU A 301 2.36 -2.33 -14.03
N PRO A 302 1.92 -1.57 -15.04
CA PRO A 302 1.95 -0.12 -15.02
C PRO A 302 1.23 0.46 -13.80
N VAL A 303 1.88 1.30 -12.99
CA VAL A 303 1.31 1.65 -11.67
C VAL A 303 0.01 2.45 -11.80
N GLN A 304 -0.13 3.27 -12.85
CA GLN A 304 -1.24 4.18 -13.05
C GLN A 304 -2.57 3.49 -13.37
N GLU A 305 -2.56 2.48 -14.25
CA GLU A 305 -3.77 1.72 -14.56
C GLU A 305 -4.17 0.82 -13.39
N PHE A 306 -3.21 0.43 -12.55
CA PHE A 306 -3.33 -0.61 -11.54
C PHE A 306 -3.36 -0.10 -10.10
N GLU A 307 -3.93 1.08 -9.88
CA GLU A 307 -3.97 1.69 -8.54
C GLU A 307 -4.87 0.94 -7.56
N SER A 308 -6.03 0.48 -8.03
CA SER A 308 -6.97 -0.28 -7.21
C SER A 308 -6.70 -1.78 -7.28
N ASP A 309 -6.93 -2.49 -6.17
CA ASP A 309 -6.93 -3.94 -6.16
C ASP A 309 -7.96 -4.51 -7.16
N ALA A 310 -9.06 -3.80 -7.40
CA ALA A 310 -10.05 -4.16 -8.41
C ALA A 310 -9.44 -4.21 -9.82
N THR A 311 -8.67 -3.21 -10.23
CA THR A 311 -8.02 -3.20 -11.55
C THR A 311 -7.00 -4.34 -11.66
N VAL A 312 -6.18 -4.56 -10.62
CA VAL A 312 -5.20 -5.66 -10.59
C VAL A 312 -5.92 -7.00 -10.74
N ASN A 313 -7.00 -7.21 -9.98
CA ASN A 313 -7.81 -8.43 -10.04
C ASN A 313 -8.55 -8.58 -11.38
N MET A 314 -8.96 -7.49 -12.01
CA MET A 314 -9.58 -7.47 -13.34
C MET A 314 -8.58 -7.94 -14.41
N PHE A 315 -7.36 -7.41 -14.40
CA PHE A 315 -6.32 -7.85 -15.33
C PHE A 315 -5.88 -9.28 -15.05
N LYS A 316 -5.73 -9.66 -13.78
CA LYS A 316 -5.49 -11.05 -13.40
C LYS A 316 -6.56 -11.99 -13.98
N ALA A 317 -7.85 -11.65 -13.87
CA ALA A 317 -8.92 -12.46 -14.43
C ALA A 317 -8.86 -12.52 -15.98
N GLY A 318 -8.52 -11.41 -16.63
CA GLY A 318 -8.27 -11.38 -18.07
C GLY A 318 -7.06 -12.24 -18.48
N LEU A 319 -5.99 -12.24 -17.69
CA LEU A 319 -4.80 -13.04 -17.92
C LEU A 319 -5.08 -14.54 -17.71
N GLU A 320 -5.84 -14.91 -16.68
CA GLU A 320 -6.36 -16.27 -16.47
C GLU A 320 -7.22 -16.73 -17.67
N LEU A 321 -8.05 -15.84 -18.24
CA LEU A 321 -8.80 -16.12 -19.46
C LEU A 321 -7.87 -16.34 -20.66
N GLY A 322 -6.84 -15.50 -20.83
CA GLY A 322 -5.83 -15.65 -21.87
C GLY A 322 -5.10 -16.99 -21.79
N LEU A 323 -4.62 -17.36 -20.60
CA LEU A 323 -3.98 -18.65 -20.35
C LEU A 323 -4.91 -19.81 -20.68
N LYS A 324 -6.20 -19.71 -20.33
CA LYS A 324 -7.19 -20.73 -20.64
C LYS A 324 -7.41 -20.90 -22.14
N LYS A 325 -7.35 -19.80 -22.91
CA LYS A 325 -7.44 -19.84 -24.38
C LYS A 325 -6.17 -20.43 -24.98
N TYR A 326 -5.01 -20.02 -24.49
CA TYR A 326 -3.71 -20.44 -25.01
C TYR A 326 -3.50 -21.94 -24.84
N TYR A 327 -3.77 -22.47 -23.65
CA TYR A 327 -3.67 -23.91 -23.36
C TYR A 327 -4.89 -24.72 -23.81
N LYS A 328 -5.90 -24.08 -24.44
CA LYS A 328 -7.17 -24.72 -24.86
C LYS A 328 -7.88 -25.48 -23.72
N GLY A 329 -7.69 -25.03 -22.49
CA GLY A 329 -8.12 -25.70 -21.26
C GLY A 329 -7.67 -24.93 -20.03
N ASN A 330 -8.14 -25.30 -18.84
CA ASN A 330 -7.72 -24.64 -17.61
C ASN A 330 -6.43 -25.27 -17.07
N PRO A 331 -5.28 -24.56 -17.06
CA PRO A 331 -4.05 -25.06 -16.47
C PRO A 331 -4.16 -25.06 -14.93
N GLN A 332 -4.77 -26.11 -14.35
CA GLN A 332 -5.08 -26.17 -12.90
C GLN A 332 -3.85 -26.07 -11.99
N HIS A 333 -2.65 -26.35 -12.51
CA HIS A 333 -1.40 -26.27 -11.76
C HIS A 333 -0.81 -24.85 -11.74
N LEU A 334 -1.21 -23.94 -12.63
CA LEU A 334 -0.74 -22.56 -12.61
C LEU A 334 -1.60 -21.69 -11.69
N SER A 335 -0.97 -20.73 -11.02
CA SER A 335 -1.68 -19.78 -10.16
C SER A 335 -1.08 -18.39 -10.28
N ILE A 336 -1.95 -17.39 -10.14
CA ILE A 336 -1.57 -15.98 -10.23
C ILE A 336 -1.84 -15.32 -8.87
N ILE A 337 -0.86 -14.61 -8.34
CA ILE A 337 -1.01 -13.80 -7.12
C ILE A 337 -0.57 -12.36 -7.37
N ASN A 338 -1.25 -11.44 -6.71
CA ASN A 338 -0.85 -10.03 -6.67
C ASN A 338 0.39 -9.95 -5.77
N TYR A 339 1.40 -9.21 -6.22
CA TYR A 339 2.68 -9.08 -5.54
C TYR A 339 3.19 -7.65 -5.67
N SER A 340 3.72 -7.10 -4.58
CA SER A 340 4.35 -5.79 -4.56
C SER A 340 5.78 -5.94 -4.11
N GLU A 341 6.72 -5.34 -4.84
CA GLU A 341 8.14 -5.43 -4.53
C GLU A 341 8.72 -4.04 -4.30
N PHE A 342 9.42 -3.87 -3.18
CA PHE A 342 10.11 -2.62 -2.90
C PHE A 342 11.30 -2.45 -3.85
N ASN A 343 11.31 -1.35 -4.58
CA ASN A 343 12.38 -0.94 -5.46
C ASN A 343 13.26 0.09 -4.74
N THR A 344 14.48 -0.32 -4.42
CA THR A 344 15.44 0.50 -3.67
C THR A 344 15.94 1.72 -4.43
N LYS A 345 15.80 1.76 -5.77
CA LYS A 345 16.31 2.87 -6.59
C LYS A 345 15.42 4.11 -6.52
N ASN A 346 14.10 3.91 -6.49
CA ASN A 346 13.10 4.99 -6.43
C ASN A 346 12.35 5.02 -5.08
N SER A 347 12.65 4.08 -4.18
CA SER A 347 11.99 3.89 -2.88
C SER A 347 10.46 3.72 -2.99
N ARG A 348 9.99 3.05 -4.05
CA ARG A 348 8.56 2.76 -4.29
C ARG A 348 8.29 1.26 -4.31
N PHE A 349 7.02 0.88 -4.24
CA PHE A 349 6.60 -0.49 -4.50
C PHE A 349 6.14 -0.63 -5.95
N ASP A 350 6.86 -1.45 -6.71
CA ASP A 350 6.44 -1.87 -8.04
C ASP A 350 5.36 -2.96 -7.90
N LYS A 351 4.31 -2.88 -8.72
CA LYS A 351 3.21 -3.85 -8.72
C LYS A 351 3.44 -4.93 -9.76
N TYR A 352 3.25 -6.18 -9.36
CA TYR A 352 3.39 -7.35 -10.22
C TYR A 352 2.20 -8.30 -10.08
N LEU A 353 1.95 -9.06 -11.14
CA LEU A 353 1.34 -10.39 -11.02
C LEU A 353 2.43 -11.43 -11.06
N VAL A 354 2.45 -12.33 -10.08
CA VAL A 354 3.35 -13.49 -10.08
C VAL A 354 2.57 -14.72 -10.48
N LEU A 355 2.88 -15.25 -11.65
CA LEU A 355 2.43 -16.56 -12.10
C LEU A 355 3.43 -17.57 -11.55
N TYR A 356 2.95 -18.62 -10.90
CA TYR A 356 3.79 -19.70 -10.39
C TYR A 356 3.10 -21.05 -10.56
N ASP A 357 3.91 -22.10 -10.58
CA ASP A 357 3.43 -23.48 -10.63
C ASP A 357 3.21 -24.04 -9.22
N ASN A 358 2.05 -24.65 -8.98
CA ASN A 358 1.73 -25.33 -7.71
C ASN A 358 2.43 -26.71 -7.59
N ILE A 359 3.14 -27.17 -8.62
CA ILE A 359 3.97 -28.36 -8.58
C ILE A 359 5.39 -27.98 -8.10
N PRO A 360 5.89 -28.57 -7.00
CA PRO A 360 7.26 -28.35 -6.55
C PRO A 360 8.28 -28.61 -7.65
N GLY A 361 9.22 -27.69 -7.83
CA GLY A 361 10.22 -27.73 -8.90
C GLY A 361 9.76 -27.22 -10.27
N GLY A 362 8.46 -26.97 -10.46
CA GLY A 362 7.90 -26.47 -11.72
C GLY A 362 7.66 -27.55 -12.77
N THR A 363 6.75 -27.27 -13.72
CA THR A 363 6.49 -28.14 -14.88
C THR A 363 7.21 -27.68 -16.15
N GLY A 364 7.81 -26.48 -16.15
CA GLY A 364 8.38 -25.84 -17.33
C GLY A 364 7.36 -25.08 -18.18
N TYR A 365 6.09 -25.02 -17.76
CA TYR A 365 5.05 -24.25 -18.45
C TYR A 365 5.38 -22.75 -18.45
N LEU A 366 5.98 -22.23 -17.38
CA LEU A 366 6.31 -20.81 -17.28
C LEU A 366 7.56 -20.45 -18.08
N GLU A 367 8.52 -21.36 -18.20
CA GLU A 367 9.68 -21.21 -19.09
C GLU A 367 9.23 -20.96 -20.54
N LYS A 368 8.22 -21.71 -21.02
CA LYS A 368 7.65 -21.49 -22.35
C LYS A 368 7.00 -20.11 -22.50
N LEU A 369 6.27 -19.66 -21.48
CA LEU A 369 5.58 -18.36 -21.49
C LEU A 369 6.54 -17.17 -21.40
N PHE A 370 7.80 -17.38 -21.01
CA PHE A 370 8.79 -16.32 -20.94
C PHE A 370 9.22 -15.78 -22.33
N GLY A 371 8.91 -16.48 -23.42
CA GLY A 371 9.11 -15.97 -24.78
C GLY A 371 8.17 -14.78 -25.08
N PRO A 372 8.68 -13.61 -25.52
CA PRO A 372 7.84 -12.44 -25.82
C PRO A 372 6.70 -12.72 -26.80
N GLU A 373 6.95 -13.53 -27.85
CA GLU A 373 5.93 -13.93 -28.82
C GLU A 373 4.83 -14.80 -28.18
N GLU A 374 5.21 -15.72 -27.30
CA GLU A 374 4.29 -16.63 -26.61
C GLU A 374 3.43 -15.86 -25.61
N PHE A 375 4.04 -14.98 -24.81
CA PHE A 375 3.30 -14.13 -23.88
C PHE A 375 2.38 -13.14 -24.60
N THR A 376 2.85 -12.54 -25.70
CA THR A 376 2.03 -11.68 -26.57
C THR A 376 0.82 -12.44 -27.12
N THR A 377 0.99 -13.72 -27.45
CA THR A 377 -0.13 -14.57 -27.87
C THR A 377 -1.15 -14.76 -26.75
N VAL A 378 -0.71 -14.97 -25.51
CA VAL A 378 -1.62 -15.06 -24.34
C VAL A 378 -2.43 -13.78 -24.15
N ILE A 379 -1.76 -12.62 -24.16
CA ILE A 379 -2.39 -11.30 -23.97
C ILE A 379 -3.35 -10.99 -25.13
N SER A 380 -2.97 -11.29 -26.36
CA SER A 380 -3.82 -11.10 -27.55
C SER A 380 -5.07 -11.96 -27.51
N GLN A 381 -4.96 -13.22 -27.07
CA GLN A 381 -6.12 -14.10 -26.91
C GLN A 381 -7.04 -13.66 -25.78
N ALA A 382 -6.50 -13.10 -24.69
CA ALA A 382 -7.29 -12.47 -23.64
C ALA A 382 -8.07 -11.26 -24.20
N TYR A 383 -7.39 -10.36 -24.89
CA TYR A 383 -8.00 -9.18 -25.51
C TYR A 383 -9.16 -9.56 -26.43
N GLU A 384 -8.93 -10.46 -27.40
CA GLU A 384 -9.96 -10.89 -28.35
C GLU A 384 -11.15 -11.58 -27.66
N ALA A 385 -10.90 -12.35 -26.61
CA ALA A 385 -11.98 -12.98 -25.84
C ALA A 385 -12.83 -11.97 -25.05
N ILE A 386 -12.22 -10.90 -24.53
CA ILE A 386 -12.90 -9.83 -23.78
C ILE A 386 -13.69 -8.92 -24.73
N LYS A 387 -13.07 -8.50 -25.83
CA LYS A 387 -13.63 -7.64 -26.88
C LYS A 387 -14.85 -8.28 -27.55
N ASN A 388 -14.75 -9.57 -27.89
CA ASN A 388 -15.79 -10.29 -28.63
C ASN A 388 -16.79 -11.01 -27.72
N CYS A 389 -16.78 -10.74 -26.40
CA CYS A 389 -17.70 -11.39 -25.48
C CYS A 389 -19.14 -10.91 -25.70
N SER A 390 -20.07 -11.85 -25.93
CA SER A 390 -21.49 -11.56 -26.17
C SER A 390 -22.26 -11.00 -24.97
N CYS A 391 -21.61 -10.81 -23.82
CA CYS A 391 -22.25 -10.13 -22.69
C CYS A 391 -22.47 -8.64 -22.98
N LYS A 392 -21.63 -8.02 -23.84
CA LYS A 392 -21.78 -6.63 -24.26
C LYS A 392 -23.10 -6.40 -25.00
N ASP A 393 -23.50 -7.35 -25.85
CA ASP A 393 -24.74 -7.30 -26.63
C ASP A 393 -25.99 -7.45 -25.74
N LYS A 394 -25.79 -7.86 -24.48
CA LYS A 394 -26.83 -8.00 -23.45
C LYS A 394 -26.81 -6.86 -22.43
N GLY A 395 -26.07 -5.79 -22.71
CA GLY A 395 -25.92 -4.65 -21.80
C GLY A 395 -25.17 -4.97 -20.51
N LYS A 396 -24.37 -6.06 -20.48
CA LYS A 396 -23.59 -6.46 -19.30
C LYS A 396 -22.12 -6.08 -19.47
N ASP A 397 -21.53 -5.56 -18.39
CA ASP A 397 -20.11 -5.18 -18.34
C ASP A 397 -19.20 -6.27 -17.74
N GLY A 398 -19.64 -7.53 -17.75
CA GLY A 398 -18.88 -8.67 -17.25
C GLY A 398 -19.71 -9.95 -17.21
N CYS A 399 -19.05 -11.11 -17.33
CA CYS A 399 -19.66 -12.42 -17.13
C CYS A 399 -18.62 -13.53 -16.93
N TYR A 400 -19.07 -14.73 -16.54
CA TYR A 400 -18.20 -15.90 -16.32
C TYR A 400 -17.54 -16.48 -17.59
N ARG A 401 -17.86 -15.92 -18.77
CA ARG A 401 -17.20 -16.27 -20.04
C ARG A 401 -16.04 -15.34 -20.37
N CYS A 402 -15.94 -14.18 -19.70
CA CYS A 402 -14.83 -13.24 -19.83
C CYS A 402 -14.13 -13.03 -18.48
N ILE A 403 -14.49 -12.00 -17.72
CA ILE A 403 -13.74 -11.51 -16.56
C ILE A 403 -14.27 -11.99 -15.19
N TYR A 404 -15.45 -12.60 -15.12
CA TYR A 404 -15.95 -13.12 -13.84
C TYR A 404 -15.45 -14.55 -13.59
N THR A 405 -15.09 -14.81 -12.35
CA THR A 405 -14.65 -16.11 -11.85
C THR A 405 -15.28 -16.36 -10.48
N TYR A 406 -15.32 -17.61 -10.02
CA TYR A 406 -15.80 -17.90 -8.67
C TYR A 406 -14.90 -17.28 -7.60
N SER A 407 -13.59 -17.16 -7.87
CA SER A 407 -12.62 -16.55 -6.97
C SER A 407 -12.80 -15.05 -6.79
N ASN A 408 -13.40 -14.35 -7.76
CA ASN A 408 -13.62 -12.90 -7.70
C ASN A 408 -15.07 -12.50 -7.41
N GLN A 409 -15.94 -13.43 -7.00
CA GLN A 409 -17.37 -13.19 -6.80
C GLN A 409 -17.68 -11.98 -5.91
N PHE A 410 -16.91 -11.77 -4.84
CA PHE A 410 -17.11 -10.68 -3.89
C PHE A 410 -16.76 -9.29 -4.43
N ILE A 411 -16.02 -9.20 -5.53
CA ILE A 411 -15.59 -7.94 -6.15
C ILE A 411 -16.13 -7.77 -7.56
N GLN A 412 -17.06 -8.64 -8.01
CA GLN A 412 -17.57 -8.61 -9.39
C GLN A 412 -18.18 -7.26 -9.78
N ASP A 413 -18.78 -6.55 -8.82
CA ASP A 413 -19.38 -5.23 -9.03
C ASP A 413 -18.33 -4.13 -9.31
N GLU A 414 -17.06 -4.38 -8.99
CA GLU A 414 -15.94 -3.46 -9.24
C GLU A 414 -15.21 -3.77 -10.57
N LEU A 415 -15.50 -4.92 -11.20
CA LEU A 415 -14.86 -5.34 -12.44
C LEU A 415 -15.62 -4.84 -13.67
N SER A 416 -14.89 -4.40 -14.70
CA SER A 416 -15.48 -3.87 -15.94
C SER A 416 -14.82 -4.46 -17.18
N ARG A 417 -15.63 -5.09 -18.03
CA ARG A 417 -15.18 -5.67 -19.30
C ARG A 417 -14.72 -4.57 -20.24
N ALA A 418 -15.41 -3.44 -20.29
CA ALA A 418 -15.00 -2.29 -21.09
C ALA A 418 -13.62 -1.75 -20.65
N LYS A 419 -13.39 -1.59 -19.34
CA LYS A 419 -12.07 -1.18 -18.84
C LYS A 419 -10.98 -2.23 -19.13
N ALA A 420 -11.29 -3.51 -18.95
CA ALA A 420 -10.37 -4.60 -19.28
C ALA A 420 -10.01 -4.59 -20.77
N GLU A 421 -10.98 -4.39 -21.66
CA GLU A 421 -10.75 -4.30 -23.11
C GLU A 421 -9.75 -3.19 -23.47
N VAL A 422 -9.94 -1.98 -22.92
CA VAL A 422 -9.03 -0.85 -23.13
C VAL A 422 -7.62 -1.17 -22.65
N LEU A 423 -7.50 -1.75 -21.45
CA LEU A 423 -6.22 -2.04 -20.83
C LEU A 423 -5.44 -3.12 -21.60
N PHE A 424 -6.09 -4.23 -21.95
CA PHE A 424 -5.47 -5.27 -22.77
C PHE A 424 -5.11 -4.76 -24.16
N LYS A 425 -5.95 -3.90 -24.77
CA LYS A 425 -5.65 -3.28 -26.06
C LYS A 425 -4.37 -2.45 -26.02
N LYS A 426 -4.18 -1.62 -24.98
CA LYS A 426 -2.99 -0.77 -24.82
C LYS A 426 -1.70 -1.61 -24.86
N ILE A 427 -1.69 -2.75 -24.17
CA ILE A 427 -0.54 -3.67 -24.13
C ILE A 427 -0.36 -4.38 -25.47
N VAL A 428 -1.44 -4.88 -26.10
CA VAL A 428 -1.36 -5.56 -27.42
C VAL A 428 -0.83 -4.62 -28.50
N ASP A 429 -1.31 -3.37 -28.54
CA ASP A 429 -0.91 -2.38 -29.54
C ASP A 429 0.58 -2.01 -29.47
N LYS A 430 1.28 -2.32 -28.36
CA LYS A 430 2.72 -2.08 -28.15
C LYS A 430 3.55 -3.36 -28.04
N SER A 431 2.95 -4.51 -28.37
CA SER A 431 3.57 -5.83 -28.17
C SER A 431 4.69 -6.18 -29.16
N ASP A 432 4.99 -5.30 -30.11
CA ASP A 432 6.14 -5.36 -31.00
C ASP A 432 7.40 -4.70 -30.41
N ALA A 433 7.27 -3.93 -29.33
CA ALA A 433 8.34 -3.13 -28.73
C ALA A 433 8.99 -3.77 -27.48
N TRP A 434 9.18 -5.09 -27.47
CA TRP A 434 9.87 -5.78 -26.36
C TRP A 434 11.39 -5.54 -26.39
N GLU A 435 11.95 -5.12 -25.27
CA GLU A 435 13.39 -4.94 -25.06
C GLU A 435 13.90 -5.88 -23.94
N THR A 436 15.15 -6.32 -24.02
CA THR A 436 15.77 -7.19 -23.01
C THR A 436 16.35 -6.39 -21.84
N TYR A 437 16.13 -6.87 -20.62
CA TYR A 437 16.68 -6.31 -19.39
C TYR A 437 17.49 -7.36 -18.62
N THR A 438 18.77 -7.06 -18.33
CA THR A 438 19.71 -8.01 -17.71
C THR A 438 19.71 -7.96 -16.19
N THR A 439 19.17 -6.91 -15.58
CA THR A 439 19.14 -6.71 -14.12
C THR A 439 17.74 -6.84 -13.52
N GLY A 440 16.78 -7.40 -14.28
CA GLY A 440 15.38 -7.54 -13.90
C GLY A 440 14.51 -6.32 -14.21
N LEU A 441 13.20 -6.46 -14.00
CA LEU A 441 12.17 -5.48 -14.38
C LEU A 441 12.17 -4.21 -13.53
N GLY A 442 12.71 -4.23 -12.32
CA GLY A 442 12.82 -3.02 -11.49
C GLY A 442 13.63 -1.90 -12.16
N ALA A 443 14.50 -2.23 -13.14
CA ALA A 443 15.19 -1.23 -13.94
C ALA A 443 14.25 -0.45 -14.87
N LEU A 444 13.15 -1.06 -15.34
CA LEU A 444 12.18 -0.41 -16.22
C LEU A 444 11.51 0.77 -15.51
N THR A 445 11.13 0.59 -14.24
CA THR A 445 10.51 1.62 -13.39
C THR A 445 11.54 2.56 -12.74
N SER A 446 12.83 2.33 -12.95
CA SER A 446 13.90 3.22 -12.48
C SER A 446 14.29 4.29 -13.51
N ASN A 447 13.76 4.21 -14.73
CA ASN A 447 14.02 5.23 -15.73
C ASN A 447 13.11 6.44 -15.44
N GLY A 448 13.69 7.54 -14.95
CA GLY A 448 12.97 8.73 -14.52
C GLY A 448 11.98 9.32 -15.54
N GLN A 449 12.18 9.10 -16.84
CA GLN A 449 11.24 9.54 -17.89
C GLN A 449 9.85 8.89 -17.78
N ILE A 450 9.79 7.60 -17.43
CA ILE A 450 8.50 6.92 -17.22
C ILE A 450 7.85 7.47 -15.95
N GLU A 451 8.64 7.70 -14.90
CA GLU A 451 8.16 8.29 -13.65
C GLU A 451 7.55 9.69 -13.84
N GLU A 452 8.16 10.55 -14.66
CA GLU A 452 7.66 11.89 -14.99
C GLU A 452 6.35 11.83 -15.77
N SER A 453 6.32 11.09 -16.89
CA SER A 453 5.09 10.90 -17.67
C SER A 453 3.96 10.28 -16.83
N GLU A 454 4.32 9.36 -15.92
CA GLU A 454 3.34 8.75 -15.03
C GLU A 454 2.74 9.77 -14.05
N LEU A 455 3.57 10.68 -13.52
CA LEU A 455 3.18 11.73 -12.59
C LEU A 455 2.31 12.80 -13.28
N GLU A 456 2.64 13.16 -14.53
CA GLU A 456 1.90 14.08 -15.39
C GLU A 456 0.43 13.67 -15.56
N GLU A 457 0.19 12.44 -16.00
CA GLU A 457 -1.18 11.94 -16.20
C GLU A 457 -1.92 11.81 -14.85
N ARG A 458 -1.20 11.42 -13.79
CA ARG A 458 -1.78 11.27 -12.45
C ARG A 458 -2.29 12.60 -11.91
N PHE A 459 -1.53 13.69 -12.07
CA PHE A 459 -1.94 15.04 -11.68
C PHE A 459 -3.27 15.44 -12.32
N ILE A 460 -3.39 15.31 -13.65
CA ILE A 460 -4.63 15.65 -14.37
C ILE A 460 -5.82 14.82 -13.87
N ARG A 461 -5.61 13.51 -13.67
CA ARG A 461 -6.66 12.62 -13.18
C ARG A 461 -7.08 12.94 -11.75
N SER A 462 -6.14 13.21 -10.85
CA SER A 462 -6.43 13.58 -9.45
C SER A 462 -7.19 14.90 -9.36
N LEU A 463 -6.78 15.91 -10.13
CA LEU A 463 -7.49 17.18 -10.24
C LEU A 463 -8.91 16.99 -10.80
N ARG A 464 -9.05 16.22 -11.88
CA ARG A 464 -10.35 15.88 -12.47
C ARG A 464 -11.28 15.19 -11.47
N ASN A 465 -10.79 14.16 -10.79
CA ASN A 465 -11.57 13.41 -9.79
C ASN A 465 -12.03 14.31 -8.63
N TYR A 466 -11.14 15.17 -8.13
CA TYR A 466 -11.48 16.14 -7.10
C TYR A 466 -12.61 17.06 -7.56
N LEU A 467 -12.51 17.67 -8.74
CA LEU A 467 -13.50 18.61 -9.24
C LEU A 467 -14.87 17.95 -9.47
N LEU A 468 -14.88 16.72 -10.01
CA LEU A 468 -16.09 15.92 -10.19
C LEU A 468 -16.76 15.53 -8.86
N SER A 469 -15.98 15.31 -7.80
CA SER A 469 -16.53 15.00 -6.47
C SER A 469 -17.28 16.16 -5.83
N GLN A 470 -16.93 17.41 -6.20
CA GLN A 470 -17.42 18.63 -5.54
C GLN A 470 -18.79 19.11 -6.05
N ASN A 471 -19.11 19.08 -7.37
CA ASN A 471 -20.50 19.28 -7.84
C ASN A 471 -20.84 18.28 -8.95
N LYS A 472 -21.96 17.55 -8.79
CA LYS A 472 -22.40 16.48 -9.70
C LYS A 472 -23.18 16.96 -10.93
N THR A 473 -23.56 18.23 -11.02
CA THR A 473 -24.62 18.69 -11.94
C THR A 473 -24.20 19.76 -12.96
N ASP A 474 -22.99 20.32 -12.86
CA ASP A 474 -22.47 21.33 -13.80
C ASP A 474 -21.12 20.89 -14.39
N PHE A 475 -20.86 21.30 -15.63
CA PHE A 475 -19.65 20.98 -16.39
C PHE A 475 -18.37 21.43 -15.66
N LYS A 476 -17.35 20.56 -15.48
CA LYS A 476 -16.23 20.85 -14.54
C LYS A 476 -14.78 20.49 -14.94
N PHE A 477 -14.47 20.12 -16.18
CA PHE A 477 -13.91 18.78 -16.48
C PHE A 477 -13.76 18.42 -17.96
N GLU A 478 -13.22 19.25 -18.87
CA GLU A 478 -13.20 18.95 -20.32
C GLU A 478 -11.82 18.86 -20.95
N ASP A 479 -11.74 18.00 -21.96
CA ASP A 479 -10.58 17.82 -22.82
C ASP A 479 -10.90 18.46 -24.18
N PHE A 480 -9.97 19.20 -24.76
CA PHE A 480 -10.10 19.76 -26.11
C PHE A 480 -8.77 19.71 -26.85
N ILE A 481 -8.81 19.63 -28.18
CA ILE A 481 -7.60 19.55 -28.99
C ILE A 481 -7.30 20.92 -29.58
N GLU A 482 -6.09 21.41 -29.36
CA GLU A 482 -5.56 22.63 -29.95
C GLU A 482 -4.17 22.32 -30.52
N ASN A 483 -3.97 22.59 -31.83
CA ASN A 483 -2.73 22.28 -32.55
C ASN A 483 -2.23 20.83 -32.42
N GLY A 484 -3.16 19.87 -32.32
CA GLY A 484 -2.85 18.44 -32.17
C GLY A 484 -2.46 18.02 -30.75
N ILE A 485 -2.46 18.94 -29.78
CA ILE A 485 -2.18 18.67 -28.37
C ILE A 485 -3.51 18.66 -27.59
N VAL A 486 -3.67 17.68 -26.70
CA VAL A 486 -4.83 17.61 -25.79
C VAL A 486 -4.62 18.62 -24.66
N ASN A 487 -5.50 19.59 -24.56
CA ASN A 487 -5.54 20.60 -23.52
C ASN A 487 -6.77 20.37 -22.64
N TYR A 488 -6.79 20.97 -21.46
CA TYR A 488 -7.87 20.79 -20.50
C TYR A 488 -8.50 22.11 -20.12
N LYS A 489 -9.82 22.14 -19.93
CA LYS A 489 -10.52 23.28 -19.35
C LYS A 489 -11.37 22.82 -18.17
N PHE A 490 -11.36 23.60 -17.11
CA PHE A 490 -12.09 23.25 -15.89
C PHE A 490 -12.63 24.47 -15.17
N LYS A 491 -13.61 24.22 -14.30
CA LYS A 491 -14.29 25.25 -13.51
C LYS A 491 -14.21 24.89 -12.04
N ILE A 492 -13.73 25.84 -11.23
CA ILE A 492 -13.66 25.70 -9.77
C ILE A 492 -14.55 26.75 -9.09
N THR A 493 -15.25 26.36 -8.04
CA THR A 493 -16.25 27.20 -7.35
C THR A 493 -15.75 27.53 -5.95
N SER A 494 -15.90 28.79 -5.54
CA SER A 494 -15.55 29.27 -4.21
C SER A 494 -16.65 30.22 -3.71
N GLY A 495 -17.53 29.72 -2.84
CA GLY A 495 -18.74 30.46 -2.45
C GLY A 495 -19.72 30.59 -3.63
N GLU A 496 -20.12 31.83 -3.94
CA GLU A 496 -21.01 32.17 -5.06
C GLU A 496 -20.24 32.47 -6.37
N ASP A 497 -18.90 32.53 -6.28
CA ASP A 497 -18.02 32.83 -7.41
C ASP A 497 -17.51 31.55 -8.05
N SER A 498 -17.22 31.61 -9.35
CA SER A 498 -16.56 30.52 -10.06
C SER A 498 -15.52 31.01 -11.06
N PHE A 499 -14.49 30.20 -11.23
CA PHE A 499 -13.28 30.53 -11.98
C PHE A 499 -13.04 29.46 -13.03
N CYS A 500 -12.91 29.88 -14.28
CA CYS A 500 -12.68 29.02 -15.44
C CYS A 500 -11.22 29.08 -15.84
N TYR A 501 -10.58 27.91 -15.94
CA TYR A 501 -9.17 27.76 -16.23
C TYR A 501 -8.94 26.90 -17.46
N VAL A 502 -7.82 27.14 -18.12
CA VAL A 502 -7.25 26.27 -19.15
C VAL A 502 -5.89 25.75 -18.66
N ILE A 503 -5.63 24.47 -18.89
CA ILE A 503 -4.37 23.79 -18.67
C ILE A 503 -3.76 23.45 -20.02
N ARG A 504 -2.54 23.93 -20.28
CA ARG A 504 -1.76 23.65 -21.49
C ARG A 504 -0.55 22.78 -21.14
N PRO A 505 -0.43 21.56 -21.69
CA PRO A 505 0.74 20.72 -21.43
C PRO A 505 2.02 21.26 -22.11
N GLN A 506 3.17 20.94 -21.53
CA GLN A 506 4.51 21.13 -22.12
C GLN A 506 4.72 22.58 -22.62
N TYR A 507 4.37 23.55 -21.78
CA TYR A 507 4.37 24.98 -22.13
C TYR A 507 5.76 25.59 -21.95
N GLU A 508 6.29 26.17 -23.02
CA GLU A 508 7.60 26.85 -23.05
C GLU A 508 7.51 28.25 -22.44
N LEU A 509 8.45 28.58 -21.57
CA LEU A 509 8.62 29.88 -20.93
C LEU A 509 10.02 30.40 -21.21
N GLY A 510 10.16 31.70 -21.44
CA GLY A 510 11.47 32.31 -21.66
C GLY A 510 11.47 33.83 -21.49
N PRO A 511 12.47 34.52 -22.06
CA PRO A 511 12.61 35.97 -21.93
C PRO A 511 11.41 36.78 -22.46
N SER A 512 10.63 36.22 -23.39
CA SER A 512 9.36 36.79 -23.85
C SER A 512 8.32 36.94 -22.74
N ASP A 513 8.38 36.06 -21.75
CA ASP A 513 7.44 35.94 -20.63
C ASP A 513 8.01 36.57 -19.34
N GLY A 514 9.08 37.36 -19.46
CA GLY A 514 9.81 37.93 -18.33
C GLY A 514 10.69 36.92 -17.57
N VAL A 515 10.82 35.68 -18.06
CA VAL A 515 11.61 34.62 -17.42
C VAL A 515 13.02 34.62 -17.99
N LYS A 516 14.04 34.80 -17.12
CA LYS A 516 15.45 34.93 -17.55
C LYS A 516 15.98 33.73 -18.36
N TYR A 517 15.51 32.53 -18.06
CA TYR A 517 15.99 31.28 -18.67
C TYR A 517 14.86 30.59 -19.43
N ASN A 518 15.20 29.93 -20.53
CA ASN A 518 14.24 29.07 -21.21
C ASN A 518 13.97 27.83 -20.35
N THR A 519 12.71 27.53 -20.13
CA THR A 519 12.25 26.37 -19.36
C THR A 519 10.90 25.92 -19.87
N ARG A 520 10.62 24.63 -19.78
CA ARG A 520 9.34 24.06 -20.18
C ARG A 520 8.65 23.52 -18.94
N SER A 521 7.45 24.00 -18.68
CA SER A 521 6.59 23.47 -17.62
C SER A 521 5.79 22.28 -18.13
N ASP A 522 5.52 21.31 -17.26
CA ASP A 522 4.71 20.14 -17.63
C ASP A 522 3.27 20.54 -17.90
N PHE A 523 2.75 21.49 -17.10
CA PHE A 523 1.47 22.14 -17.36
C PHE A 523 1.51 23.63 -17.04
N TYR A 524 0.86 24.44 -17.86
CA TYR A 524 0.61 25.85 -17.58
C TYR A 524 -0.88 26.09 -17.37
N ILE A 525 -1.25 26.59 -16.19
CA ILE A 525 -2.63 26.89 -15.82
C ILE A 525 -2.85 28.41 -15.92
N SER A 526 -3.82 28.81 -16.74
CA SER A 526 -4.20 30.21 -16.93
C SER A 526 -5.70 30.41 -16.71
N LEU A 527 -6.06 31.46 -15.98
CA LEU A 527 -7.46 31.87 -15.82
C LEU A 527 -7.98 32.42 -17.15
N THR A 528 -9.17 32.00 -17.57
CA THR A 528 -9.81 32.43 -18.83
C THR A 528 -11.16 33.08 -18.62
N GLY A 529 -11.75 32.97 -17.42
CA GLY A 529 -13.03 33.60 -17.13
C GLY A 529 -13.37 33.56 -15.64
N ILE A 530 -14.17 34.53 -15.23
CA ILE A 530 -14.68 34.66 -13.86
C ILE A 530 -16.20 34.82 -13.97
N GLU A 531 -16.95 34.08 -13.17
CA GLU A 531 -18.38 34.30 -13.01
C GLU A 531 -18.66 34.63 -11.54
N LYS A 532 -19.42 35.71 -11.30
CA LYS A 532 -19.93 36.07 -9.97
C LYS A 532 -21.42 35.86 -9.94
N ASN A 533 -21.90 35.07 -9.00
CA ASN A 533 -23.33 34.75 -8.84
C ASN A 533 -23.94 34.16 -10.13
N GLY A 534 -23.14 33.41 -10.90
CA GLY A 534 -23.53 32.81 -12.18
C GLY A 534 -23.49 33.74 -13.40
N GLU A 535 -23.14 35.02 -13.22
CA GLU A 535 -23.00 35.99 -14.31
C GLU A 535 -21.51 36.19 -14.67
N PRO A 536 -21.13 36.13 -15.96
CA PRO A 536 -19.75 36.32 -16.37
C PRO A 536 -19.28 37.76 -16.17
N ILE A 537 -18.08 37.92 -15.61
CA ILE A 537 -17.39 39.21 -15.59
C ILE A 537 -16.74 39.43 -16.96
N LEU A 538 -17.05 40.57 -17.59
CA LEU A 538 -16.51 40.97 -18.90
C LEU A 538 -15.23 41.82 -18.81
N ASP A 539 -14.77 42.13 -17.59
CA ASP A 539 -13.54 42.88 -17.38
C ASP A 539 -12.30 42.01 -17.63
N GLU A 540 -11.79 42.07 -18.86
CA GLU A 540 -10.58 41.37 -19.28
C GLU A 540 -9.35 41.79 -18.47
N SER A 541 -9.30 43.03 -17.95
CA SER A 541 -8.17 43.51 -17.14
C SER A 541 -8.10 42.83 -15.78
N LEU A 542 -9.26 42.42 -15.24
CA LEU A 542 -9.32 41.64 -14.02
C LEU A 542 -8.81 40.21 -14.24
N VAL A 543 -9.12 39.60 -15.39
CA VAL A 543 -8.65 38.25 -15.73
C VAL A 543 -7.14 38.26 -15.98
N SER A 544 -6.63 39.26 -16.70
CA SER A 544 -5.21 39.38 -17.01
C SER A 544 -4.33 39.80 -15.82
N SER A 545 -4.92 40.33 -14.75
CA SER A 545 -4.17 40.62 -13.51
C SER A 545 -3.90 39.37 -12.65
N VAL A 546 -4.53 38.23 -12.96
CA VAL A 546 -4.29 36.97 -12.25
C VAL A 546 -3.06 36.28 -12.85
N LYS A 547 -2.06 36.03 -12.00
CA LYS A 547 -0.83 35.33 -12.38
C LYS A 547 -1.10 33.94 -12.93
N GLY A 548 -0.39 33.58 -14.00
CA GLY A 548 -0.35 32.22 -14.50
C GLY A 548 0.38 31.29 -13.54
N ILE A 549 0.10 29.99 -13.60
CA ILE A 549 0.75 28.99 -12.75
C ILE A 549 1.46 27.97 -13.63
N ALA A 550 2.79 27.95 -13.57
CA ALA A 550 3.64 26.96 -14.22
C ALA A 550 3.85 25.77 -13.27
N ILE A 551 3.20 24.65 -13.58
CA ILE A 551 3.29 23.39 -12.83
C ILE A 551 4.49 22.59 -13.31
N TYR A 552 5.28 22.12 -12.34
CA TYR A 552 6.37 21.18 -12.54
C TYR A 552 6.09 19.91 -11.75
N LEU A 553 6.16 18.77 -12.42
CA LEU A 553 5.88 17.44 -11.87
C LEU A 553 7.19 16.67 -11.79
N ASP A 554 7.99 17.09 -10.81
CA ASP A 554 9.34 16.59 -10.67
C ASP A 554 9.33 15.18 -10.03
N GLY A 555 9.91 14.21 -10.73
CA GLY A 555 10.18 12.86 -10.20
C GLY A 555 11.54 12.78 -9.51
N TYR A 556 11.62 12.16 -8.33
CA TYR A 556 12.86 12.12 -7.55
C TYR A 556 14.01 11.48 -8.34
N THR A 557 13.72 10.41 -9.09
CA THR A 557 14.74 9.67 -9.84
C THR A 557 15.42 10.50 -10.92
N TYR A 558 14.72 11.48 -11.50
CA TYR A 558 15.23 12.31 -12.59
C TYR A 558 15.79 13.68 -12.14
N HIS A 559 15.33 14.17 -10.99
CA HIS A 559 15.68 15.52 -10.53
C HIS A 559 16.68 15.57 -9.38
N ALA A 560 16.79 14.51 -8.57
CA ALA A 560 17.46 14.59 -7.27
C ALA A 560 18.39 13.40 -6.92
N THR A 561 18.49 12.38 -7.79
CA THR A 561 19.42 11.25 -7.59
C THR A 561 20.87 11.64 -7.91
N GLU A 562 21.81 10.81 -7.45
CA GLU A 562 23.24 11.00 -7.76
C GLU A 562 23.51 10.94 -9.26
N GLU A 563 22.85 10.03 -9.98
CA GLU A 563 23.02 9.92 -11.42
C GLU A 563 22.37 11.08 -12.20
N ASN A 564 21.31 11.68 -11.66
CA ASN A 564 20.54 12.76 -12.30
C ASN A 564 20.18 13.89 -11.31
N CYS A 565 21.18 14.64 -10.83
CA CYS A 565 20.96 15.78 -9.96
C CYS A 565 20.71 17.07 -10.77
N ARG A 566 19.44 17.34 -11.09
CA ARG A 566 19.00 18.56 -11.83
C ARG A 566 18.49 19.68 -10.93
N PHE A 567 18.25 19.38 -9.66
CA PHE A 567 17.70 20.28 -8.65
C PHE A 567 18.23 21.73 -8.70
N PHE A 568 19.55 21.94 -8.80
CA PHE A 568 20.12 23.30 -8.79
C PHE A 568 19.76 24.10 -10.06
N ASP A 569 19.73 23.44 -11.22
CA ASP A 569 19.30 24.06 -12.47
C ASP A 569 17.79 24.32 -12.45
N ASP A 570 17.02 23.38 -11.90
CA ASP A 570 15.58 23.54 -11.73
C ASP A 570 15.23 24.71 -10.83
N LEU A 571 15.91 24.82 -9.70
CA LEU A 571 15.78 25.95 -8.78
C LEU A 571 16.12 27.27 -9.47
N LYS A 572 17.21 27.35 -10.23
CA LYS A 572 17.58 28.56 -11.00
C LYS A 572 16.45 28.98 -11.95
N LYS A 573 15.81 28.03 -12.63
CA LYS A 573 14.64 28.29 -13.48
C LYS A 573 13.43 28.75 -12.67
N ARG A 574 13.15 28.14 -11.51
CA ARG A 574 11.98 28.51 -10.68
C ARG A 574 12.14 29.89 -10.05
N ILE A 575 13.37 30.24 -9.64
CA ILE A 575 13.73 31.61 -9.21
C ILE A 575 13.50 32.61 -10.35
N ALA A 576 13.92 32.27 -11.58
CA ALA A 576 13.72 33.15 -12.72
C ALA A 576 12.24 33.34 -13.08
N ILE A 577 11.41 32.32 -12.88
CA ILE A 577 9.95 32.43 -13.03
C ILE A 577 9.37 33.37 -11.98
N ALA A 578 9.69 33.16 -10.70
CA ALA A 578 9.23 34.05 -9.63
C ALA A 578 9.65 35.51 -9.85
N GLY A 579 10.83 35.72 -10.43
CA GLY A 579 11.33 37.05 -10.80
C GLY A 579 10.58 37.76 -11.93
N SER A 580 9.73 37.07 -12.70
CA SER A 580 8.89 37.72 -13.72
C SER A 580 7.73 38.52 -13.12
N ASN A 581 7.37 38.25 -11.85
CA ASN A 581 6.20 38.77 -11.14
C ASN A 581 4.83 38.47 -11.77
N GLU A 582 4.76 37.86 -12.95
CA GLU A 582 3.52 37.52 -13.66
C GLU A 582 3.15 36.03 -13.54
N ILE A 583 4.10 35.18 -13.11
CA ILE A 583 3.96 33.72 -13.10
C ILE A 583 4.38 33.16 -11.75
N ILE A 584 3.58 32.24 -11.23
CA ILE A 584 3.89 31.43 -10.04
C ILE A 584 4.40 30.07 -10.53
N SER A 585 5.55 29.63 -10.04
CA SER A 585 6.00 28.25 -10.25
C SER A 585 5.45 27.35 -9.15
N TRP A 586 4.98 26.15 -9.47
CA TRP A 586 4.47 25.22 -8.46
C TRP A 586 4.96 23.80 -8.74
N SER A 587 5.85 23.32 -7.89
CA SER A 587 6.44 21.98 -8.03
C SER A 587 5.68 20.97 -7.18
N LEU A 588 5.28 19.85 -7.77
CA LEU A 588 4.58 18.75 -7.12
C LEU A 588 5.34 17.46 -7.36
N THR A 589 5.40 16.61 -6.33
CA THR A 589 6.07 15.32 -6.37
C THR A 589 5.05 14.17 -6.30
N TRP A 590 5.50 12.94 -6.53
CA TRP A 590 4.68 11.74 -6.31
C TRP A 590 4.02 11.70 -4.94
N SER A 591 4.79 12.05 -3.90
CA SER A 591 4.37 12.13 -2.51
C SER A 591 3.18 13.08 -2.35
N ASP A 592 3.20 14.24 -3.01
CA ASP A 592 2.10 15.21 -2.91
C ASP A 592 0.79 14.68 -3.52
N ILE A 593 0.88 13.98 -4.66
CA ILE A 593 -0.29 13.39 -5.33
C ILE A 593 -0.81 12.15 -4.58
N GLU A 594 0.07 11.30 -4.05
CA GLU A 594 -0.30 10.13 -3.23
C GLU A 594 -1.05 10.52 -1.97
N LYS A 595 -0.56 11.53 -1.26
CA LYS A 595 -1.19 12.08 -0.05
C LYS A 595 -2.57 12.66 -0.35
N PHE A 596 -2.72 13.30 -1.51
CA PHE A 596 -3.99 13.84 -1.98
C PHE A 596 -5.00 12.74 -2.27
N ASP A 597 -4.61 11.73 -3.06
CA ASP A 597 -5.45 10.62 -3.52
C ASP A 597 -5.85 9.64 -2.40
N ALA A 598 -5.06 9.56 -1.33
CA ALA A 598 -5.32 8.63 -0.23
C ALA A 598 -6.76 8.78 0.32
N VAL A 599 -7.29 7.73 0.96
CA VAL A 599 -8.62 7.78 1.58
C VAL A 599 -8.45 7.75 3.10
N GLU A 600 -9.03 8.73 3.79
CA GLU A 600 -9.08 8.71 5.25
C GLU A 600 -10.11 7.68 5.71
N LYS A 601 -9.68 6.72 6.51
CA LYS A 601 -10.58 5.73 7.12
C LYS A 601 -11.02 6.22 8.49
N GLU A 602 -12.28 5.99 8.84
CA GLU A 602 -12.78 6.31 10.17
C GLU A 602 -12.02 5.52 11.24
N ASN A 603 -11.64 6.19 12.33
CA ASN A 603 -10.86 5.62 13.45
C ASN A 603 -9.46 5.09 13.11
N ASP A 604 -8.91 5.44 11.94
CA ASP A 604 -7.55 5.09 11.53
C ASP A 604 -6.66 6.35 11.55
N THR A 605 -5.83 6.47 12.60
CA THR A 605 -4.90 7.59 12.76
C THR A 605 -3.84 7.61 11.67
N GLN A 606 -3.38 6.44 11.21
CA GLN A 606 -2.30 6.32 10.24
C GLN A 606 -2.74 6.79 8.85
N SER A 607 -3.96 6.46 8.43
CA SER A 607 -4.52 7.00 7.17
C SER A 607 -4.64 8.53 7.15
N LYS A 608 -4.96 9.13 8.30
CA LYS A 608 -5.06 10.59 8.47
C LYS A 608 -3.70 11.26 8.52
N GLU A 609 -2.70 10.60 9.10
CA GLU A 609 -1.32 11.07 9.15
C GLU A 609 -0.66 10.99 7.78
N PHE A 610 -0.89 9.91 7.03
CA PHE A 610 -0.35 9.75 5.68
C PHE A 610 -0.73 10.91 4.76
N LYS A 611 -1.97 11.39 4.79
CA LYS A 611 -2.45 12.54 4.00
C LYS A 611 -1.70 13.86 4.23
N ARG A 612 -0.99 13.99 5.35
CA ARG A 612 -0.39 15.25 5.80
C ARG A 612 1.05 15.30 5.31
N ASP A 613 1.43 16.41 4.69
CA ASP A 613 2.82 16.69 4.40
C ASP A 613 3.50 17.43 5.57
N SER A 614 4.76 17.79 5.35
CA SER A 614 5.60 18.43 6.36
C SER A 614 5.10 19.82 6.81
N LEU A 615 4.27 20.49 6.00
CA LEU A 615 3.75 21.84 6.23
C LEU A 615 2.35 21.86 6.85
N TYR A 616 1.74 20.71 7.10
CA TYR A 616 0.46 20.63 7.78
C TYR A 616 0.46 21.36 9.13
N VAL A 617 -0.61 22.14 9.38
CA VAL A 617 -0.81 22.85 10.65
C VAL A 617 -1.51 21.92 11.63
N ASP A 618 -0.73 21.16 12.38
CA ASP A 618 -1.25 20.34 13.47
C ASP A 618 -1.77 21.21 14.62
N LYS A 619 -3.09 21.28 14.73
CA LYS A 619 -3.80 22.10 15.72
C LYS A 619 -3.54 21.70 17.16
N VAL A 620 -3.15 20.44 17.41
CA VAL A 620 -2.78 19.96 18.74
C VAL A 620 -1.35 20.37 19.04
N LYS A 621 -0.42 20.13 18.10
CA LYS A 621 0.99 20.49 18.22
C LYS A 621 1.20 22.00 18.41
N TYR A 622 0.43 22.82 17.70
CA TYR A 622 0.57 24.28 17.67
C TYR A 622 -0.54 25.04 18.44
N LEU A 623 -1.20 24.36 19.39
CA LEU A 623 -2.38 24.89 20.09
C LEU A 623 -2.12 26.25 20.78
N GLN A 624 -0.93 26.43 21.36
CA GLN A 624 -0.57 27.67 22.07
C GLN A 624 -0.57 28.86 21.12
N SER A 625 0.19 28.76 20.03
CA SER A 625 0.25 29.80 18.98
C SER A 625 -1.12 30.07 18.39
N LEU A 626 -1.85 29.01 18.04
CA LEU A 626 -3.18 29.11 17.45
C LEU A 626 -4.19 29.82 18.37
N THR A 627 -4.10 29.62 19.68
CA THR A 627 -4.94 30.31 20.67
C THR A 627 -4.63 31.80 20.73
N VAL A 628 -3.36 32.19 20.67
CA VAL A 628 -2.97 33.60 20.66
C VAL A 628 -3.40 34.27 19.35
N TYR A 629 -3.10 33.68 18.19
CA TYR A 629 -3.46 34.25 16.89
C TYR A 629 -4.96 34.52 16.75
N LYS A 630 -5.83 33.66 17.31
CA LYS A 630 -7.30 33.87 17.34
C LYS A 630 -7.74 35.19 18.01
N THR A 631 -6.89 35.76 18.86
CA THR A 631 -7.17 37.03 19.56
C THR A 631 -6.68 38.25 18.79
N ILE A 632 -5.85 38.07 17.76
CA ILE A 632 -5.27 39.17 16.98
C ILE A 632 -6.29 39.67 15.94
N PRO A 633 -6.52 40.99 15.77
CA PRO A 633 -7.60 41.51 14.93
C PRO A 633 -7.65 40.99 13.49
N TYR A 634 -6.48 40.81 12.87
CA TYR A 634 -6.41 40.34 11.48
C TYR A 634 -6.75 38.85 11.31
N TRP A 635 -6.91 38.08 12.39
CA TRP A 635 -7.29 36.67 12.31
C TRP A 635 -8.59 36.47 11.55
N ASN A 636 -9.64 37.24 11.87
CA ASN A 636 -10.92 37.11 11.19
C ASN A 636 -10.87 37.56 9.72
N VAL A 637 -9.86 38.35 9.34
CA VAL A 637 -9.67 38.86 7.98
C VAL A 637 -8.92 37.84 7.12
N TYR A 638 -7.86 37.22 7.65
CA TYR A 638 -6.96 36.36 6.88
C TYR A 638 -7.07 34.86 7.21
N LYS A 639 -7.88 34.45 8.19
CA LYS A 639 -8.18 33.02 8.39
C LYS A 639 -8.86 32.48 7.13
N SER A 640 -8.36 31.35 6.63
CA SER A 640 -8.92 30.70 5.45
C SER A 640 -8.80 29.18 5.52
N ALA A 641 -9.43 28.50 4.56
CA ALA A 641 -9.33 27.05 4.40
C ALA A 641 -7.88 26.56 4.14
N LEU A 642 -6.96 27.47 3.78
CA LEU A 642 -5.54 27.15 3.63
C LEU A 642 -4.95 26.52 4.90
N ILE A 643 -5.38 26.93 6.10
CA ILE A 643 -4.92 26.36 7.38
C ILE A 643 -5.30 24.88 7.52
N GLU A 644 -6.37 24.46 6.84
CA GLU A 644 -6.87 23.08 6.88
C GLU A 644 -6.20 22.18 5.82
N SER A 645 -5.44 22.76 4.88
CA SER A 645 -4.82 22.02 3.79
C SER A 645 -3.76 21.03 4.31
N LYS A 646 -3.91 19.77 3.91
CA LYS A 646 -3.11 18.64 4.38
C LYS A 646 -1.81 18.48 3.58
N ASN A 647 -1.83 18.78 2.30
CA ASN A 647 -0.71 18.57 1.37
C ASN A 647 -0.58 19.71 0.35
N SER A 648 0.52 19.70 -0.40
CA SER A 648 0.84 20.71 -1.42
C SER A 648 -0.23 20.84 -2.52
N LEU A 649 -0.83 19.74 -2.96
CA LEU A 649 -1.88 19.79 -4.00
C LEU A 649 -3.18 20.46 -3.49
N GLU A 650 -3.57 20.24 -2.23
CA GLU A 650 -4.68 20.98 -1.62
C GLU A 650 -4.40 22.50 -1.53
N ARG A 651 -3.14 22.90 -1.32
CA ARG A 651 -2.73 24.31 -1.33
C ARG A 651 -2.79 24.92 -2.73
N LEU A 652 -2.41 24.18 -3.76
CA LEU A 652 -2.58 24.60 -5.16
C LEU A 652 -4.06 24.77 -5.50
N ILE A 653 -4.91 23.82 -5.11
CA ILE A 653 -6.36 23.91 -5.31
C ILE A 653 -6.94 25.13 -4.59
N TRP A 654 -6.47 25.42 -3.37
CA TRP A 654 -6.85 26.62 -2.64
C TRP A 654 -6.46 27.89 -3.40
N LEU A 655 -5.25 27.95 -3.96
CA LEU A 655 -4.79 29.06 -4.80
C LEU A 655 -5.70 29.26 -6.02
N LEU A 656 -5.99 28.19 -6.77
CA LEU A 656 -6.89 28.21 -7.92
C LEU A 656 -8.32 28.64 -7.56
N SER A 657 -8.76 28.37 -6.33
CA SER A 657 -10.08 28.77 -5.83
C SER A 657 -10.13 30.23 -5.34
N ASN A 658 -8.98 30.92 -5.23
CA ASN A 658 -8.88 32.26 -4.66
C ASN A 658 -7.98 33.22 -5.50
N PRO A 659 -8.15 33.33 -6.83
CA PRO A 659 -7.19 34.01 -7.71
C PRO A 659 -7.14 35.54 -7.59
N LEU A 660 -8.23 36.20 -7.17
CA LEU A 660 -8.38 37.67 -7.20
C LEU A 660 -7.87 38.41 -5.96
N PHE A 661 -7.24 37.71 -5.02
CA PHE A 661 -6.92 38.24 -3.70
C PHE A 661 -5.44 38.58 -3.53
N GLU A 662 -4.75 39.04 -4.57
CA GLU A 662 -3.28 39.16 -4.62
C GLU A 662 -2.65 39.80 -3.36
N GLN A 663 -3.25 40.87 -2.80
CA GLN A 663 -2.77 41.49 -1.56
C GLN A 663 -3.07 40.70 -0.27
N ALA A 664 -4.11 39.87 -0.24
CA ALA A 664 -4.45 39.03 0.90
C ALA A 664 -3.86 37.62 0.81
N GLN A 665 -3.51 37.11 -0.39
CA GLN A 665 -2.95 35.76 -0.55
C GLN A 665 -1.69 35.57 0.29
N ASN A 666 -0.71 36.47 0.13
CA ASN A 666 0.53 36.45 0.91
C ASN A 666 0.25 36.56 2.41
N LYS A 667 -0.74 37.35 2.82
CA LYS A 667 -1.15 37.47 4.24
C LYS A 667 -1.77 36.18 4.77
N LYS A 668 -2.56 35.47 3.97
CA LYS A 668 -3.15 34.17 4.34
C LYS A 668 -2.08 33.07 4.44
N ILE A 669 -1.11 33.06 3.51
CA ILE A 669 0.06 32.16 3.56
C ILE A 669 0.90 32.45 4.80
N ALA A 670 1.21 33.72 5.05
CA ALA A 670 1.96 34.17 6.23
C ALA A 670 1.25 33.77 7.52
N LEU A 671 -0.08 33.97 7.60
CA LEU A 671 -0.85 33.52 8.76
C LEU A 671 -0.70 32.01 8.95
N MET A 672 -0.91 31.20 7.91
CA MET A 672 -0.77 29.74 7.98
C MET A 672 0.62 29.33 8.48
N LEU A 673 1.68 29.87 7.89
CA LEU A 673 3.05 29.55 8.26
C LEU A 673 3.34 29.96 9.71
N SER A 674 2.95 31.19 10.10
CA SER A 674 3.21 31.74 11.44
C SER A 674 2.57 30.95 12.58
N LEU A 675 1.50 30.19 12.31
CA LEU A 675 0.91 29.28 13.28
C LEU A 675 1.85 28.14 13.69
N ARG A 676 2.84 27.80 12.85
CA ARG A 676 3.77 26.67 13.07
C ARG A 676 4.88 27.03 14.05
N GLN A 677 4.52 27.59 15.21
CA GLN A 677 5.42 27.76 16.36
C GLN A 677 4.89 26.92 17.53
N LEU A 678 5.78 26.22 18.25
CA LEU A 678 5.37 25.47 19.46
C LEU A 678 4.91 26.43 20.57
N GLN A 679 5.61 27.55 20.71
CA GLN A 679 5.27 28.64 21.61
C GLN A 679 5.15 29.94 20.82
N PHE A 680 4.07 30.68 21.05
CA PHE A 680 3.81 31.93 20.34
C PHE A 680 4.96 32.93 20.51
N GLY A 681 5.45 33.47 19.39
CA GLY A 681 6.51 34.48 19.41
C GLY A 681 7.90 33.91 19.77
N VAL A 682 8.10 32.60 19.65
CA VAL A 682 9.37 31.94 19.93
C VAL A 682 9.67 30.90 18.82
N PRO A 683 10.78 31.03 18.06
CA PRO A 683 11.72 32.13 18.12
C PRO A 683 11.19 33.42 17.48
N SER A 684 11.71 34.57 17.92
CA SER A 684 11.45 35.88 17.33
C SER A 684 12.64 36.84 17.44
N VAL A 685 12.70 37.84 16.55
CA VAL A 685 13.70 38.92 16.56
C VAL A 685 13.07 40.27 16.28
N ASP A 686 13.70 41.33 16.79
CA ASP A 686 13.29 42.71 16.51
C ASP A 686 13.46 43.02 15.01
N GLU A 687 12.62 43.91 14.47
CA GLU A 687 12.66 44.28 13.04
C GLU A 687 14.03 44.79 12.59
N SER A 688 14.78 45.48 13.45
CA SER A 688 16.12 45.98 13.13
C SER A 688 17.17 44.89 12.88
N GLN A 689 16.92 43.67 13.35
CA GLN A 689 17.87 42.55 13.26
C GLN A 689 17.57 41.60 12.09
N ILE A 690 16.44 41.77 11.41
CA ILE A 690 15.95 40.75 10.47
C ILE A 690 16.87 40.56 9.27
N ASP A 691 17.41 41.65 8.73
CA ASP A 691 18.26 41.58 7.54
C ASP A 691 19.59 40.91 7.88
N ASP A 692 20.15 41.11 9.08
CA ASP A 692 21.35 40.39 9.55
C ASP A 692 21.08 38.90 9.76
N VAL A 693 19.90 38.54 10.30
CA VAL A 693 19.52 37.13 10.53
C VAL A 693 19.31 36.36 9.22
N LEU A 694 18.80 37.05 8.19
CA LEU A 694 18.59 36.48 6.85
C LEU A 694 19.84 36.53 5.95
N SER A 695 20.74 37.49 6.15
CA SER A 695 21.95 37.69 5.31
C SER A 695 23.24 37.11 5.89
N GLY A 696 23.30 36.89 7.21
CA GLY A 696 24.47 36.36 7.89
C GLY A 696 24.89 34.97 7.42
N THR A 697 25.97 34.42 8.00
CA THR A 697 26.17 32.98 7.94
C THR A 697 24.91 32.39 8.54
N PHE A 698 24.14 31.69 7.71
CA PHE A 698 22.89 31.05 8.01
C PHE A 698 23.17 30.08 9.20
N SER A 699 23.10 30.64 10.40
CA SER A 699 23.34 29.95 11.67
C SER A 699 21.99 29.53 12.21
N LEU A 700 21.95 28.35 12.84
CA LEU A 700 20.78 27.86 13.56
C LEU A 700 20.22 28.98 14.43
N ILE A 701 18.97 29.36 14.17
CA ILE A 701 18.25 30.32 15.00
C ILE A 701 18.10 29.66 16.37
N ASP A 702 18.59 30.30 17.43
CA ASP A 702 18.35 29.81 18.79
C ASP A 702 16.84 29.69 19.00
N ASN A 703 16.37 28.47 19.25
CA ASN A 703 14.96 28.18 19.44
C ASN A 703 14.35 28.89 20.66
N ASN A 704 15.16 29.51 21.51
CA ASN A 704 14.72 30.31 22.65
C ASN A 704 14.83 31.82 22.41
N LEU A 705 15.27 32.27 21.23
CA LEU A 705 15.44 33.67 20.92
C LEU A 705 14.09 34.41 20.96
N THR A 706 14.05 35.56 21.62
CA THR A 706 12.86 36.39 21.67
C THR A 706 13.18 37.85 21.39
N ALA A 707 12.35 38.49 20.56
CA ALA A 707 12.38 39.93 20.33
C ALA A 707 12.33 40.69 21.67
N ALA A 708 13.20 41.71 21.81
CA ALA A 708 13.26 42.52 23.01
C ALA A 708 12.07 43.49 23.06
N ASP A 709 11.67 44.04 21.91
CA ASP A 709 10.52 44.92 21.78
C ASP A 709 9.35 44.21 21.10
N LYS A 710 8.47 43.63 21.91
CA LYS A 710 7.21 43.02 21.44
C LYS A 710 6.09 44.05 21.31
N SER A 711 6.34 45.32 21.61
CA SER A 711 5.31 46.35 21.57
C SER A 711 4.88 46.59 20.12
N LYS A 712 3.58 46.77 19.91
CA LYS A 712 2.95 47.02 18.59
C LYS A 712 3.14 45.92 17.52
N GLY A 713 3.76 44.78 17.85
CA GLY A 713 3.97 43.67 16.90
C GLY A 713 5.05 43.91 15.85
N GLN A 714 5.96 44.87 16.07
CA GLN A 714 7.05 45.22 15.14
C GLN A 714 8.26 44.27 15.29
N PHE A 715 7.98 42.97 15.24
CA PHE A 715 8.99 41.92 15.33
C PHE A 715 8.63 40.77 14.39
N TYR A 716 9.64 39.99 14.04
CA TYR A 716 9.51 38.84 13.16
C TYR A 716 9.47 37.56 13.97
N VAL A 717 8.54 36.67 13.64
CA VAL A 717 8.48 35.29 14.14
C VAL A 717 8.99 34.32 13.09
N PHE A 718 9.60 33.24 13.54
CA PHE A 718 10.11 32.18 12.66
C PHE A 718 9.25 30.92 12.84
N PRO A 719 8.57 30.46 11.77
CA PRO A 719 7.85 29.21 11.81
C PRO A 719 8.81 28.03 11.74
N ILE A 720 8.45 26.93 12.40
CA ILE A 720 9.12 25.64 12.25
C ILE A 720 8.89 25.20 10.82
N ILE A 721 9.94 25.04 10.03
CA ILE A 721 9.91 24.53 8.65
C ILE A 721 10.64 23.17 8.60
N PRO A 722 10.45 22.36 7.55
CA PRO A 722 11.19 21.13 7.38
C PRO A 722 12.69 21.41 7.46
N ASP A 723 13.43 20.58 8.18
CA ASP A 723 14.88 20.68 8.24
C ASP A 723 15.48 20.03 6.98
N ILE A 724 16.40 20.73 6.33
CA ILE A 724 16.94 20.34 5.02
C ILE A 724 18.48 20.48 5.00
N PRO A 725 19.18 20.02 6.05
CA PRO A 725 20.51 20.52 6.43
C PRO A 725 21.62 20.16 5.44
N ALA A 726 21.39 19.13 4.61
CA ALA A 726 22.26 18.82 3.50
C ALA A 726 22.01 19.79 2.34
N VAL A 727 20.79 19.86 1.83
CA VAL A 727 20.47 20.47 0.53
C VAL A 727 20.52 22.00 0.55
N ALA A 728 19.82 22.61 1.50
CA ALA A 728 19.62 24.05 1.55
C ALA A 728 19.26 24.50 2.96
N GLU A 729 19.72 25.68 3.35
CA GLU A 729 19.20 26.36 4.51
C GLU A 729 18.13 27.36 4.08
N ILE A 730 16.92 27.18 4.62
CA ILE A 730 15.79 28.08 4.40
C ILE A 730 15.53 28.83 5.71
N LYS A 731 15.33 30.14 5.64
CA LYS A 731 14.82 30.94 6.75
C LYS A 731 13.58 31.66 6.28
N VAL A 732 12.48 31.50 7.01
CA VAL A 732 11.23 32.22 6.78
C VAL A 732 10.95 33.06 8.02
N ALA A 733 10.68 34.33 7.83
CA ALA A 733 10.40 35.27 8.90
C ALA A 733 9.10 36.03 8.59
N ILE A 734 8.23 36.16 9.57
CA ILE A 734 6.90 36.75 9.39
C ILE A 734 6.72 37.87 10.40
N ARG A 735 6.52 39.10 9.93
CA ARG A 735 6.28 40.24 10.81
C ARG A 735 4.91 40.14 11.44
N LEU A 736 4.84 40.22 12.76
CA LEU A 736 3.59 39.95 13.47
C LEU A 736 2.51 41.02 13.18
N SER A 737 2.88 42.31 13.11
CA SER A 737 1.90 43.40 13.00
C SER A 737 1.05 43.34 11.74
N ASP A 738 1.62 42.88 10.63
CA ASP A 738 1.01 42.98 9.31
C ASP A 738 1.18 41.72 8.47
N LEU A 739 1.76 40.64 8.98
CA LEU A 739 2.00 39.40 8.24
C LEU A 739 2.87 39.57 6.99
N ASN A 740 3.85 40.49 7.00
CA ASN A 740 4.85 40.58 5.95
C ASN A 740 5.84 39.41 6.01
N ILE A 741 6.04 38.70 4.90
CA ILE A 741 7.00 37.59 4.79
C ILE A 741 8.34 38.15 4.30
N LYS A 742 9.42 37.78 4.97
CA LYS A 742 10.78 37.83 4.42
C LYS A 742 11.36 36.43 4.49
N ALA A 743 11.87 35.93 3.37
CA ALA A 743 12.56 34.65 3.35
C ALA A 743 13.95 34.75 2.72
N GLY A 744 14.84 33.86 3.16
CA GLY A 744 16.16 33.68 2.58
C GLY A 744 16.40 32.20 2.30
N ILE A 745 16.94 31.89 1.12
CA ILE A 745 17.36 30.54 0.77
C ILE A 745 18.86 30.57 0.44
N LYS A 746 19.58 29.63 1.04
CA LYS A 746 21.00 29.37 0.77
C LYS A 746 21.19 27.91 0.41
N VAL A 747 21.77 27.64 -0.76
CA VAL A 747 21.85 26.29 -1.31
C VAL A 747 23.29 25.81 -1.37
N ASN A 748 23.55 24.56 -0.99
CA ASN A 748 24.87 23.95 -1.04
C ASN A 748 25.09 23.21 -2.37
N GLU A 749 25.69 23.87 -3.36
CA GLU A 749 25.90 23.29 -4.71
C GLU A 749 26.94 22.14 -4.75
N LYS A 750 27.58 21.78 -3.62
CA LYS A 750 28.64 20.74 -3.58
C LYS A 750 28.14 19.32 -3.31
N ILE A 751 26.83 19.11 -3.26
CA ILE A 751 26.25 17.82 -2.87
C ILE A 751 25.92 16.98 -4.09
N ALA A 752 26.38 15.73 -4.07
CA ALA A 752 26.16 14.78 -5.14
C ALA A 752 24.78 14.11 -5.10
N SER A 753 24.17 13.93 -3.92
CA SER A 753 22.87 13.26 -3.74
C SER A 753 21.99 13.98 -2.73
N LEU A 754 20.72 14.18 -3.05
CA LEU A 754 19.74 14.82 -2.16
C LEU A 754 18.90 13.75 -1.47
N ASP A 755 18.70 13.84 -0.16
CA ASP A 755 17.71 12.97 0.49
C ASP A 755 16.30 13.30 -0.03
N LYS A 756 15.48 12.27 -0.28
CA LYS A 756 14.16 12.43 -0.89
C LYS A 756 13.22 13.28 -0.03
N GLU A 757 13.17 13.04 1.28
CA GLU A 757 12.28 13.79 2.17
C GLU A 757 12.69 15.26 2.27
N TYR A 758 14.00 15.52 2.28
CA TYR A 758 14.55 16.88 2.27
C TYR A 758 14.24 17.61 0.97
N TRP A 759 14.39 16.94 -0.18
CA TRP A 759 14.07 17.49 -1.49
C TRP A 759 12.56 17.78 -1.65
N GLU A 760 11.68 16.87 -1.21
CA GLU A 760 10.22 17.10 -1.18
C GLU A 760 9.85 18.29 -0.27
N GLY A 761 10.44 18.33 0.94
CA GLY A 761 10.22 19.41 1.90
C GLY A 761 10.65 20.78 1.39
N PHE A 762 11.73 20.83 0.60
CA PHE A 762 12.21 22.06 -0.05
C PHE A 762 11.14 22.64 -0.97
N TRP A 763 10.61 21.86 -1.90
CA TRP A 763 9.61 22.33 -2.87
C TRP A 763 8.31 22.74 -2.21
N GLN A 764 7.86 22.00 -1.19
CA GLN A 764 6.68 22.36 -0.39
C GLN A 764 6.80 23.76 0.21
N VAL A 765 7.98 24.11 0.75
CA VAL A 765 8.23 25.45 1.29
C VAL A 765 8.35 26.48 0.18
N PHE A 766 9.17 26.19 -0.84
CA PHE A 766 9.46 27.10 -1.96
C PHE A 766 8.19 27.58 -2.66
N ASN A 767 7.25 26.67 -2.95
CA ASN A 767 5.96 26.98 -3.58
C ASN A 767 5.21 28.12 -2.88
N LEU A 768 5.34 28.24 -1.56
CA LEU A 768 4.64 29.24 -0.75
C LEU A 768 5.41 30.56 -0.55
N ILE A 769 6.73 30.55 -0.67
CA ILE A 769 7.56 31.71 -0.31
C ILE A 769 8.29 32.36 -1.49
N GLN A 770 8.22 31.78 -2.69
CA GLN A 770 8.99 32.20 -3.87
C GLN A 770 8.88 33.70 -4.19
N GLU A 771 7.72 34.31 -3.96
CA GLU A 771 7.47 35.74 -4.23
C GLU A 771 8.07 36.69 -3.17
N ASN A 772 8.47 36.15 -2.01
CA ASN A 772 8.95 36.91 -0.86
C ASN A 772 10.36 36.49 -0.42
N CYS A 773 11.12 35.85 -1.31
CA CYS A 773 12.40 35.22 -0.99
C CYS A 773 13.59 35.91 -1.68
N ASN A 774 14.63 36.18 -0.89
CA ASN A 774 15.95 36.57 -1.39
C ASN A 774 16.84 35.32 -1.54
N PHE A 775 17.53 35.21 -2.67
CA PHE A 775 18.37 34.05 -2.98
C PHE A 775 19.86 34.38 -2.87
N SER A 776 20.62 33.50 -2.23
CA SER A 776 22.09 33.58 -2.14
C SER A 776 22.72 32.19 -2.35
N VAL A 777 23.90 32.15 -2.99
CA VAL A 777 24.62 30.88 -3.30
C VAL A 777 25.84 30.75 -2.37
N LEU A 778 26.14 29.53 -1.89
CA LEU A 778 27.31 29.20 -1.05
C LEU A 778 28.60 28.98 -1.84
#